data_AF-A0A356KCJ3-F1
#
_entry.id   AF-A0A356KCJ3-F1
#
_cell.length_a   1.000
_cell.length_b   1.000
_cell.length_c   1.000
_cell.angle_alpha   90.00
_cell.angle_beta   90.00
_cell.angle_gamma   90.00
#
_symmetry.space_group_name_H-M   'P 1'
#
loop_
_entity.id
_entity.type
_entity.pdbx_description
1 polymer ?
#
loop_
_entity_poly.entity_id
_entity_poly.type
_entity_poly.pdbx_seq_one_letter_code
_entity_poly.pdbx_strand_id
1 'polypeptide(L)'
;MAFAGDLQKLPLADVFQSIHQNGLTGALAVRDTKGERLVSFDSGLVTGCADVPDKIEDVADELVRQRKVSPKDVKRGQSRFFKRKGTLKRSLSRRRLLESGEYDMFARSVVLERIYEIFLLEEGSFEFIEDYDQERFSEDECSAGLRIAPGEILMEAMRRIDEWGRIRRSIPSFKEVYAATRDPSDEDEELERELIQLTRGGDKDLDTVLSELPAARFTACEAVLALVEKGALRVATSPEYLDLGKEAEAKGDLSAAADFYERGLHYERGNAGLNERLIAVLEKLERNEDAARERKVYAGTLLEHGDTERASAQYAAAARLAPSDPLPLERLLVIQIEREKSYEKARETAKRLVELYLRIGLGDKAKGVYPRVLALRPKDRWLRERLAEVHVELNENGTAAAIFKELAQEELKQDATEAAAGLLRRAVELAPEDSKGAALLEELETGQYKALRRRRRVFALAMFGLIALGLSAAWGVYEVQGLIALRRASEQAVRSLYRHEEGALTAVEVIEAAREGYPHTRASAWGRELIVGLSSHYAEVAREAGQRVVPIGAPELTLPAEQVEAQLRHALDPKDGTKLNELIDQAEAKLDGKDPAAARKILAEEVRPRLDRALDALRRATPNTRKLTSYEIDLARVRDLLPAFQLAWGEATFTLPEARETLRAARAQLHVEQNAEKGVGVAPTPGATPPAKTEAGEGAKTGENGKTATPAKTRRKRTG
;
A
#
# COMPACT_ATOMS: atom_id res chain seq x y z
N MET A 1 21.05 -68.38 -14.49
CA MET A 1 20.07 -67.28 -14.42
C MET A 1 20.69 -66.23 -13.50
N ALA A 2 21.21 -65.15 -14.08
CA ALA A 2 21.81 -64.04 -13.36
C ALA A 2 20.70 -63.28 -12.62
N PHE A 3 20.72 -63.26 -11.29
CA PHE A 3 19.79 -62.44 -10.51
C PHE A 3 20.42 -61.05 -10.33
N ALA A 4 19.57 -60.02 -10.43
CA ALA A 4 19.96 -58.62 -10.31
C ALA A 4 18.95 -57.89 -9.44
N GLY A 5 19.38 -56.79 -8.82
CA GLY A 5 18.53 -56.04 -7.90
C GLY A 5 19.10 -54.69 -7.52
N ASP A 6 18.40 -54.03 -6.62
CA ASP A 6 18.72 -52.72 -6.08
C ASP A 6 19.13 -52.87 -4.61
N LEU A 7 20.23 -52.21 -4.23
CA LEU A 7 20.80 -52.27 -2.88
C LEU A 7 19.81 -51.79 -1.81
N GLN A 8 18.87 -50.90 -2.16
CA GLN A 8 17.85 -50.41 -1.23
C GLN A 8 16.75 -51.42 -0.93
N LYS A 9 16.50 -52.38 -1.85
CA LYS A 9 15.42 -53.35 -1.73
C LYS A 9 15.89 -54.68 -1.16
N LEU A 10 17.14 -55.06 -1.45
CA LEU A 10 17.73 -56.29 -0.97
C LEU A 10 19.14 -55.99 -0.43
N PRO A 11 19.37 -56.13 0.89
CA PRO A 11 20.69 -55.95 1.49
C PRO A 11 21.73 -56.89 0.86
N LEU A 12 22.95 -56.39 0.66
CA LEU A 12 24.07 -57.21 0.15
C LEU A 12 24.38 -58.42 1.02
N ALA A 13 24.09 -58.33 2.33
CA ALA A 13 24.24 -59.45 3.25
C ALA A 13 23.42 -60.67 2.78
N ASP A 14 22.17 -60.45 2.39
CA ASP A 14 21.28 -61.51 1.92
C ASP A 14 21.73 -62.07 0.56
N VAL A 15 22.24 -61.19 -0.32
CA VAL A 15 22.82 -61.58 -1.62
C VAL A 15 24.03 -62.49 -1.43
N PHE A 16 24.97 -62.10 -0.57
CA PHE A 16 26.16 -62.89 -0.26
C PHE A 16 25.81 -64.24 0.38
N GLN A 17 24.84 -64.27 1.29
CA GLN A 17 24.35 -65.53 1.89
C GLN A 17 23.69 -66.44 0.85
N SER A 18 22.89 -65.89 -0.06
CA SER A 18 22.23 -66.65 -1.13
C SER A 18 23.25 -67.28 -2.08
N ILE A 19 24.28 -66.52 -2.49
CA ILE A 19 25.38 -67.03 -3.32
C ILE A 19 26.09 -68.20 -2.60
N HIS A 20 26.34 -68.05 -1.30
CA HIS A 20 26.99 -69.07 -0.47
C HIS A 20 26.16 -70.36 -0.36
N GLN A 21 24.88 -70.23 0.01
CA GLN A 21 23.98 -71.38 0.24
C GLN A 21 23.72 -72.18 -1.04
N ASN A 22 23.66 -71.49 -2.19
CA ASN A 22 23.44 -72.11 -3.48
C ASN A 22 24.75 -72.57 -4.16
N GLY A 23 25.92 -72.32 -3.55
CA GLY A 23 27.22 -72.74 -4.08
C GLY A 23 27.56 -72.13 -5.44
N LEU A 24 27.09 -70.92 -5.74
CA LEU A 24 27.25 -70.31 -7.06
C LEU A 24 28.72 -69.93 -7.33
N THR A 25 29.11 -70.01 -8.60
CA THR A 25 30.43 -69.62 -9.10
C THR A 25 30.26 -68.57 -10.19
N GLY A 26 30.97 -67.45 -10.07
CA GLY A 26 30.75 -66.25 -10.89
C GLY A 26 31.24 -65.00 -10.16
N ALA A 27 30.84 -63.82 -10.62
CA ALA A 27 31.13 -62.55 -9.95
C ALA A 27 29.84 -61.75 -9.68
N LEU A 28 29.79 -61.13 -8.50
CA LEU A 28 28.78 -60.13 -8.18
C LEU A 28 29.29 -58.75 -8.60
N ALA A 29 28.69 -58.17 -9.63
CA ALA A 29 28.91 -56.79 -10.03
C ALA A 29 28.06 -55.87 -9.16
N VAL A 30 28.68 -54.88 -8.53
CA VAL A 30 28.01 -53.83 -7.76
C VAL A 30 28.34 -52.47 -8.37
N ARG A 31 27.30 -51.72 -8.75
CA ARG A 31 27.40 -50.46 -9.50
C ARG A 31 26.83 -49.30 -8.69
N ASP A 32 27.64 -48.26 -8.52
CA ASP A 32 27.27 -46.97 -7.92
C ASP A 32 27.58 -45.81 -8.89
N THR A 33 27.53 -44.56 -8.41
CA THR A 33 27.89 -43.37 -9.19
C THR A 33 29.39 -43.24 -9.50
N LYS A 34 30.24 -44.00 -8.80
CA LYS A 34 31.70 -43.99 -8.96
C LYS A 34 32.18 -45.07 -9.92
N GLY A 35 31.41 -46.13 -10.14
CA GLY A 35 31.69 -47.16 -11.13
C GLY A 35 31.20 -48.54 -10.72
N GLU A 36 31.76 -49.56 -11.38
CA GLU A 36 31.45 -50.97 -11.13
C GLU A 36 32.60 -51.66 -10.40
N ARG A 37 32.26 -52.38 -9.33
CA ARG A 37 33.16 -53.25 -8.57
C ARG A 37 32.71 -54.70 -8.71
N LEU A 38 33.63 -55.65 -8.76
CA LEU A 38 33.32 -57.08 -8.92
C LEU A 38 33.82 -57.88 -7.73
N VAL A 39 32.96 -58.69 -7.13
CA VAL A 39 33.36 -59.67 -6.10
C VAL A 39 33.26 -61.07 -6.70
N SER A 40 34.38 -61.79 -6.80
CA SER A 40 34.39 -63.14 -7.37
C SER A 40 34.08 -64.20 -6.33
N PHE A 41 33.33 -65.22 -6.76
CA PHE A 41 32.92 -66.36 -5.96
C PHE A 41 33.25 -67.67 -6.68
N ASP A 42 33.75 -68.65 -5.92
CA ASP A 42 33.92 -70.04 -6.35
C ASP A 42 33.27 -70.97 -5.32
N SER A 43 32.30 -71.77 -5.78
CA SER A 43 31.53 -72.70 -4.95
C SER A 43 30.92 -72.00 -3.73
N GLY A 44 30.40 -70.78 -3.92
CA GLY A 44 29.81 -69.94 -2.88
C GLY A 44 30.80 -69.26 -1.92
N LEU A 45 32.12 -69.37 -2.13
CA LEU A 45 33.15 -68.73 -1.32
C LEU A 45 33.76 -67.54 -2.06
N VAL A 46 34.03 -66.44 -1.36
CA VAL A 46 34.67 -65.26 -1.96
C VAL A 46 36.14 -65.55 -2.24
N THR A 47 36.57 -65.27 -3.47
CA THR A 47 37.94 -65.51 -3.96
C THR A 47 38.72 -64.24 -4.27
N GLY A 48 38.05 -63.09 -4.45
CA GLY A 48 38.70 -61.82 -4.76
C GLY A 48 37.70 -60.68 -4.94
N CYS A 49 38.22 -59.44 -5.02
CA CYS A 49 37.41 -58.24 -5.21
C CYS A 49 38.15 -57.25 -6.11
N ALA A 50 37.66 -57.04 -7.33
CA ALA A 50 38.18 -56.03 -8.25
C ALA A 50 37.46 -54.69 -8.04
N ASP A 51 38.24 -53.61 -7.90
CA ASP A 51 37.70 -52.26 -7.80
C ASP A 51 37.40 -51.66 -9.20
N VAL A 52 37.02 -50.39 -9.24
CA VAL A 52 36.76 -49.63 -10.48
C VAL A 52 38.03 -49.61 -11.36
N PRO A 53 37.92 -49.81 -12.70
CA PRO A 53 39.08 -50.01 -13.59
C PRO A 53 40.20 -48.95 -13.56
N ASP A 54 39.90 -47.71 -13.14
CA ASP A 54 40.85 -46.60 -13.06
C ASP A 54 41.46 -46.39 -11.64
N LYS A 55 41.07 -47.21 -10.65
CA LYS A 55 41.50 -47.16 -9.24
C LYS A 55 42.02 -48.51 -8.75
N ILE A 56 43.02 -49.07 -9.43
CA ILE A 56 43.64 -50.31 -8.98
C ILE A 56 44.66 -49.96 -7.88
N GLU A 57 44.20 -49.77 -6.64
CA GLU A 57 45.07 -49.91 -5.47
C GLU A 57 45.35 -51.40 -5.27
N ASP A 58 46.44 -51.85 -5.88
CA ASP A 58 46.86 -53.25 -5.81
C ASP A 58 47.44 -53.54 -4.41
N VAL A 59 47.50 -54.81 -4.03
CA VAL A 59 48.17 -55.27 -2.80
C VAL A 59 49.59 -54.69 -2.69
N ALA A 60 50.24 -54.47 -3.82
CA ALA A 60 51.53 -53.83 -3.94
C ALA A 60 51.57 -52.39 -3.38
N ASP A 61 50.58 -51.56 -3.71
CA ASP A 61 50.51 -50.17 -3.28
C ASP A 61 50.19 -50.09 -1.79
N GLU A 62 49.31 -50.96 -1.31
CA GLU A 62 48.94 -51.04 0.10
C GLU A 62 50.12 -51.52 0.97
N LEU A 63 50.94 -52.45 0.49
CA LEU A 63 52.19 -52.87 1.16
C LEU A 63 53.17 -51.71 1.34
N VAL A 64 53.23 -50.80 0.37
CA VAL A 64 54.07 -49.59 0.45
C VAL A 64 53.46 -48.58 1.40
N ARG A 65 52.16 -48.33 1.30
CA ARG A 65 51.42 -47.35 2.10
C ARG A 65 51.47 -47.69 3.58
N GLN A 66 51.24 -48.94 3.94
CA GLN A 66 51.38 -49.44 5.33
C GLN A 66 52.83 -49.67 5.77
N ARG A 67 53.82 -49.22 4.98
CA ARG A 67 55.26 -49.31 5.28
C ARG A 67 55.78 -50.73 5.54
N LYS A 68 55.06 -51.76 5.05
CA LYS A 68 55.49 -53.18 5.16
C LYS A 68 56.66 -53.48 4.23
N VAL A 69 56.71 -52.82 3.07
CA VAL A 69 57.76 -52.99 2.07
C VAL A 69 58.15 -51.63 1.48
N SER A 70 59.42 -51.43 1.12
CA SER A 70 59.85 -50.18 0.49
C SER A 70 59.33 -50.05 -0.96
N PRO A 71 59.04 -48.82 -1.45
CA PRO A 71 58.61 -48.60 -2.84
C PRO A 71 59.62 -49.16 -3.87
N LYS A 72 60.91 -49.12 -3.55
CA LYS A 72 61.99 -49.65 -4.40
C LYS A 72 61.91 -51.17 -4.50
N ASP A 73 61.57 -51.84 -3.41
CA ASP A 73 61.47 -53.30 -3.35
C ASP A 73 60.24 -53.84 -4.06
N VAL A 74 59.12 -53.11 -4.01
CA VAL A 74 57.91 -53.43 -4.79
C VAL A 74 58.15 -53.22 -6.29
N LYS A 75 58.70 -52.07 -6.72
CA LYS A 75 59.06 -51.82 -8.14
C LYS A 75 60.02 -52.87 -8.70
N ARG A 76 61.00 -53.29 -7.89
CA ARG A 76 61.93 -54.37 -8.26
C ARG A 76 61.20 -55.72 -8.39
N GLY A 77 60.21 -55.96 -7.54
CA GLY A 77 59.35 -57.13 -7.57
C GLY A 77 58.43 -57.22 -8.79
N GLN A 78 57.90 -56.08 -9.24
CA GLN A 78 57.01 -55.95 -10.40
C GLN A 78 57.75 -55.83 -11.76
N SER A 79 59.07 -55.68 -11.75
CA SER A 79 59.85 -55.49 -12.99
C SER A 79 59.67 -56.66 -14.00
N ARG A 80 59.68 -56.37 -15.31
CA ARG A 80 59.49 -57.36 -16.40
C ARG A 80 60.43 -58.58 -16.29
N PHE A 81 61.61 -58.40 -15.72
CA PHE A 81 62.59 -59.47 -15.48
C PHE A 81 62.12 -60.47 -14.41
N PHE A 82 61.38 -60.00 -13.40
CA PHE A 82 60.84 -60.82 -12.31
C PHE A 82 59.41 -61.33 -12.59
N LYS A 83 58.57 -60.62 -13.36
CA LYS A 83 57.28 -61.15 -13.86
C LYS A 83 57.46 -62.46 -14.66
N ARG A 84 58.56 -62.60 -15.41
CA ARG A 84 58.95 -63.87 -16.07
C ARG A 84 59.32 -65.02 -15.11
N LYS A 85 59.50 -64.75 -13.81
CA LYS A 85 59.98 -65.70 -12.77
C LYS A 85 59.01 -65.90 -11.59
N GLY A 86 57.80 -65.31 -11.62
CA GLY A 86 56.72 -65.49 -10.64
C GLY A 86 56.01 -64.19 -10.23
N THR A 87 55.05 -64.31 -9.30
CA THR A 87 54.23 -63.22 -8.74
C THR A 87 54.99 -62.35 -7.71
N LEU A 88 54.43 -61.20 -7.32
CA LEU A 88 55.03 -60.31 -6.31
C LEU A 88 55.28 -61.05 -5.00
N LYS A 89 54.32 -61.86 -4.55
CA LYS A 89 54.44 -62.80 -3.42
C LYS A 89 55.76 -63.59 -3.46
N ARG A 90 56.02 -64.29 -4.57
CA ARG A 90 57.22 -65.12 -4.74
C ARG A 90 58.51 -64.27 -4.73
N SER A 91 58.44 -63.06 -5.26
CA SER A 91 59.56 -62.12 -5.30
C SER A 91 59.92 -61.58 -3.91
N LEU A 92 58.94 -61.24 -3.09
CA LEU A 92 59.14 -60.74 -1.73
C LEU A 92 59.63 -61.86 -0.80
N SER A 93 59.04 -63.06 -0.87
CA SER A 93 59.45 -64.20 -0.05
C SER A 93 60.87 -64.69 -0.38
N ARG A 94 61.26 -64.75 -1.66
CA ARG A 94 62.63 -65.11 -2.06
C ARG A 94 63.69 -64.14 -1.52
N ARG A 95 63.33 -62.85 -1.41
CA ARG A 95 64.20 -61.80 -0.88
C ARG A 95 64.15 -61.69 0.65
N ARG A 96 63.33 -62.53 1.32
CA ARG A 96 63.08 -62.50 2.77
C ARG A 96 62.60 -61.12 3.26
N LEU A 97 61.83 -60.42 2.40
CA LEU A 97 61.25 -59.12 2.74
C LEU A 97 59.85 -59.27 3.36
N LEU A 98 59.12 -60.33 3.00
CA LEU A 98 57.83 -60.69 3.57
C LEU A 98 57.61 -62.19 3.41
N GLU A 99 57.19 -62.88 4.47
CA GLU A 99 56.92 -64.32 4.39
C GLU A 99 55.67 -64.62 3.56
N SER A 100 55.58 -65.83 3.01
CA SER A 100 54.43 -66.21 2.15
C SER A 100 53.11 -66.16 2.92
N GLY A 101 53.10 -66.59 4.19
CA GLY A 101 51.90 -66.55 5.03
C GLY A 101 51.49 -65.12 5.41
N GLU A 102 52.47 -64.26 5.70
CA GLU A 102 52.23 -62.84 5.98
C GLU A 102 51.66 -62.11 4.75
N TYR A 103 52.18 -62.42 3.56
CA TYR A 103 51.62 -61.90 2.31
C TYR A 103 50.17 -62.33 2.11
N ASP A 104 49.85 -63.60 2.39
CA ASP A 104 48.50 -64.15 2.22
C ASP A 104 47.49 -63.50 3.18
N MET A 105 47.90 -63.31 4.44
CA MET A 105 47.11 -62.57 5.42
C MET A 105 46.92 -61.10 5.01
N PHE A 106 47.95 -60.47 4.48
CA PHE A 106 47.88 -59.08 4.04
C PHE A 106 46.98 -58.92 2.80
N ALA A 107 47.18 -59.73 1.76
CA ALA A 107 46.33 -59.75 0.58
C ALA A 107 44.87 -60.03 0.95
N ARG A 108 44.64 -60.95 1.90
CA ARG A 108 43.31 -61.19 2.49
C ARG A 108 42.73 -59.92 3.10
N SER A 109 43.50 -59.17 3.91
CA SER A 109 43.01 -57.91 4.49
C SER A 109 42.66 -56.87 3.42
N VAL A 110 43.48 -56.72 2.37
CA VAL A 110 43.19 -55.75 1.29
C VAL A 110 41.89 -56.09 0.57
N VAL A 111 41.67 -57.37 0.25
CA VAL A 111 40.43 -57.82 -0.39
C VAL A 111 39.23 -57.61 0.53
N LEU A 112 39.36 -57.89 1.83
CA LEU A 112 38.30 -57.65 2.80
C LEU A 112 37.97 -56.16 2.93
N GLU A 113 38.97 -55.27 3.00
CA GLU A 113 38.75 -53.81 3.04
C GLU A 113 37.91 -53.35 1.85
N ARG A 114 38.26 -53.77 0.63
CA ARG A 114 37.48 -53.44 -0.58
C ARG A 114 36.05 -53.98 -0.53
N ILE A 115 35.86 -55.19 -0.02
CA ILE A 115 34.51 -55.75 0.13
C ILE A 115 33.73 -54.92 1.16
N TYR A 116 34.32 -54.57 2.29
CA TYR A 116 33.66 -53.74 3.31
C TYR A 116 33.26 -52.37 2.74
N GLU A 117 34.07 -51.74 1.90
CA GLU A 117 33.68 -50.50 1.22
C GLU A 117 32.42 -50.64 0.35
N ILE A 118 32.21 -51.80 -0.27
CA ILE A 118 30.98 -52.09 -1.03
C ILE A 118 29.77 -52.15 -0.09
N PHE A 119 29.92 -52.70 1.12
CA PHE A 119 28.84 -52.73 2.12
C PHE A 119 28.49 -51.35 2.68
N LEU A 120 29.36 -50.35 2.54
CA LEU A 120 29.11 -48.96 2.96
C LEU A 120 28.31 -48.14 1.93
N LEU A 121 27.96 -48.72 0.78
CA LEU A 121 27.16 -48.06 -0.25
C LEU A 121 25.70 -47.97 0.16
N GLU A 122 25.14 -46.75 0.17
CA GLU A 122 23.72 -46.51 0.49
C GLU A 122 22.79 -46.71 -0.72
N GLU A 123 23.33 -46.50 -1.94
CA GLU A 123 22.58 -46.55 -3.20
C GLU A 123 23.40 -47.27 -4.26
N GLY A 124 22.72 -48.02 -5.13
CA GLY A 124 23.34 -48.73 -6.24
C GLY A 124 22.56 -49.94 -6.68
N SER A 125 23.10 -50.63 -7.69
CA SER A 125 22.52 -51.88 -8.21
C SER A 125 23.54 -53.00 -8.16
N PHE A 126 23.05 -54.23 -8.12
CA PHE A 126 23.91 -55.41 -8.19
C PHE A 126 23.40 -56.41 -9.23
N GLU A 127 24.31 -57.20 -9.78
CA GLU A 127 24.05 -58.22 -10.78
C GLU A 127 25.05 -59.38 -10.61
N PHE A 128 24.57 -60.62 -10.52
CA PHE A 128 25.45 -61.79 -10.47
C PHE A 128 25.69 -62.34 -11.88
N ILE A 129 26.95 -62.42 -12.30
CA ILE A 129 27.36 -62.78 -13.65
C ILE A 129 28.25 -64.03 -13.59
N GLU A 130 27.86 -65.09 -14.29
CA GLU A 130 28.64 -66.35 -14.33
C GLU A 130 29.92 -66.21 -15.19
N ASP A 131 29.82 -65.50 -16.32
CA ASP A 131 30.93 -65.22 -17.24
C ASP A 131 31.35 -63.76 -17.13
N TYR A 132 32.45 -63.50 -16.43
CA TYR A 132 32.94 -62.16 -16.10
C TYR A 132 34.40 -62.00 -16.51
N ASP A 133 34.82 -60.76 -16.68
CA ASP A 133 36.20 -60.44 -17.04
C ASP A 133 37.15 -60.74 -15.87
N GLN A 134 37.85 -61.87 -15.95
CA GLN A 134 38.83 -62.30 -14.96
C GLN A 134 40.11 -61.45 -15.00
N GLU A 135 40.39 -60.74 -16.09
CA GLU A 135 41.58 -59.88 -16.20
C GLU A 135 41.50 -58.66 -15.27
N ARG A 136 40.29 -58.33 -14.77
CA ARG A 136 40.08 -57.27 -13.77
C ARG A 136 40.65 -57.58 -12.38
N PHE A 137 40.94 -58.85 -12.08
CA PHE A 137 41.45 -59.26 -10.77
C PHE A 137 42.97 -59.30 -10.79
N SER A 138 43.60 -58.74 -9.77
CA SER A 138 45.06 -58.70 -9.67
C SER A 138 45.64 -60.12 -9.56
N GLU A 139 46.60 -60.46 -10.42
CA GLU A 139 47.36 -61.72 -10.34
C GLU A 139 48.02 -61.91 -8.96
N ASP A 140 48.40 -60.79 -8.33
CA ASP A 140 49.06 -60.77 -7.04
C ASP A 140 48.08 -61.16 -5.91
N GLU A 141 46.83 -60.72 -5.97
CA GLU A 141 45.75 -61.16 -5.08
C GLU A 141 45.37 -62.63 -5.30
N CYS A 142 45.20 -63.03 -6.56
CA CYS A 142 44.88 -64.41 -6.90
C CYS A 142 45.97 -65.38 -6.39
N SER A 143 47.23 -64.93 -6.34
CA SER A 143 48.36 -65.73 -5.83
C SER A 143 48.31 -66.05 -4.34
N ALA A 144 47.44 -65.35 -3.57
CA ALA A 144 47.19 -65.64 -2.17
C ALA A 144 46.21 -66.80 -1.95
N GLY A 145 45.49 -67.25 -2.99
CA GLY A 145 44.61 -68.43 -2.90
C GLY A 145 43.46 -68.26 -1.90
N LEU A 146 42.85 -67.06 -1.87
CA LEU A 146 41.83 -66.70 -0.90
C LEU A 146 40.55 -67.54 -1.09
N ARG A 147 39.99 -68.01 0.03
CA ARG A 147 38.65 -68.58 0.12
C ARG A 147 38.02 -68.12 1.42
N ILE A 148 37.05 -67.23 1.32
CA ILE A 148 36.43 -66.58 2.48
C ILE A 148 34.94 -66.92 2.49
N ALA A 149 34.45 -67.52 3.58
CA ALA A 149 33.02 -67.75 3.71
C ALA A 149 32.32 -66.40 3.95
N PRO A 150 31.20 -66.11 3.27
CA PRO A 150 30.50 -64.84 3.48
C PRO A 150 30.14 -64.55 4.94
N GLY A 151 29.82 -65.57 5.74
CA GLY A 151 29.56 -65.40 7.18
C GLY A 151 30.72 -64.74 7.96
N GLU A 152 31.97 -64.90 7.52
CA GLU A 152 33.15 -64.24 8.11
C GLU A 152 33.19 -62.75 7.81
N ILE A 153 32.60 -62.32 6.69
CA ILE A 153 32.56 -60.92 6.22
C ILE A 153 31.42 -60.18 6.91
N LEU A 154 30.26 -60.83 7.07
CA LEU A 154 29.02 -60.15 7.44
C LEU A 154 29.06 -59.50 8.82
N MET A 155 29.66 -60.12 9.83
CA MET A 155 29.68 -59.55 11.19
C MET A 155 30.46 -58.23 11.24
N GLU A 156 31.64 -58.19 10.60
CA GLU A 156 32.44 -56.98 10.51
C GLU A 156 31.79 -55.94 9.58
N ALA A 157 31.21 -56.37 8.46
CA ALA A 157 30.48 -55.48 7.57
C ALA A 157 29.32 -54.75 8.29
N MET A 158 28.55 -55.47 9.12
CA MET A 158 27.47 -54.86 9.91
C MET A 158 27.99 -53.86 10.95
N ARG A 159 29.06 -54.19 11.68
CA ARG A 159 29.72 -53.24 12.61
C ARG A 159 30.14 -51.97 11.87
N ARG A 160 30.74 -52.11 10.68
CA ARG A 160 31.22 -50.97 9.89
C ARG A 160 30.09 -50.11 9.36
N ILE A 161 28.95 -50.69 8.95
CA ILE A 161 27.77 -49.94 8.55
C ILE A 161 27.30 -49.04 9.71
N ASP A 162 27.19 -49.59 10.92
CA ASP A 162 26.75 -48.84 12.10
C ASP A 162 27.72 -47.71 12.47
N GLU A 163 29.04 -48.00 12.49
CA GLU A 163 30.07 -47.02 12.84
C GLU A 163 30.25 -45.96 11.74
N TRP A 164 30.09 -46.33 10.47
CA TRP A 164 30.12 -45.37 9.35
C TRP A 164 29.05 -44.29 9.49
N GLY A 165 27.87 -44.64 10.02
CA GLY A 165 26.83 -43.68 10.37
C GLY A 165 27.23 -42.69 11.47
N ARG A 166 28.17 -43.06 12.38
CA ARG A 166 28.76 -42.13 13.35
C ARG A 166 29.84 -41.26 12.70
N ILE A 167 30.73 -41.87 11.93
CA ILE A 167 31.82 -41.19 11.21
C ILE A 167 31.23 -40.09 10.32
N ARG A 168 30.23 -40.38 9.50
CA ARG A 168 29.62 -39.41 8.57
C ARG A 168 28.95 -38.22 9.26
N ARG A 169 28.48 -38.38 10.49
CA ARG A 169 27.91 -37.28 11.29
C ARG A 169 28.98 -36.30 11.79
N SER A 170 30.18 -36.79 12.07
CA SER A 170 31.30 -35.97 12.57
C SER A 170 32.24 -35.48 11.46
N ILE A 171 32.31 -36.24 10.36
CA ILE A 171 33.13 -35.98 9.17
C ILE A 171 32.21 -35.90 7.95
N PRO A 172 31.54 -34.75 7.71
CA PRO A 172 30.60 -34.61 6.60
C PRO A 172 31.30 -34.64 5.24
N SER A 173 32.56 -34.22 5.18
CA SER A 173 33.33 -34.12 3.94
C SER A 173 34.81 -34.41 4.18
N PHE A 174 35.41 -35.21 3.30
CA PHE A 174 36.86 -35.46 3.29
C PHE A 174 37.65 -34.28 2.73
N LYS A 175 36.97 -33.26 2.20
CA LYS A 175 37.60 -32.04 1.73
C LYS A 175 37.76 -30.98 2.83
N GLU A 176 37.23 -31.22 4.02
CA GLU A 176 37.51 -30.34 5.16
C GLU A 176 38.98 -30.42 5.58
N VAL A 177 39.52 -29.29 6.01
CA VAL A 177 40.86 -29.20 6.60
C VAL A 177 40.72 -29.41 8.10
N TYR A 178 41.45 -30.39 8.63
CA TYR A 178 41.50 -30.64 10.07
C TYR A 178 42.80 -30.10 10.66
N ALA A 179 42.67 -29.44 11.80
CA ALA A 179 43.78 -28.87 12.57
C ALA A 179 43.88 -29.56 13.93
N ALA A 180 45.10 -29.95 14.30
CA ALA A 180 45.42 -30.44 15.63
C ALA A 180 45.31 -29.32 16.68
N THR A 181 44.71 -29.62 17.82
CA THR A 181 44.55 -28.66 18.93
C THR A 181 45.63 -28.80 19.99
N ARG A 182 46.38 -29.91 19.97
CA ARG A 182 47.47 -30.21 20.90
C ARG A 182 48.57 -31.02 20.23
N ASP A 183 49.71 -31.09 20.89
CA ASP A 183 50.78 -32.02 20.58
C ASP A 183 50.39 -33.47 20.89
N PRO A 184 51.01 -34.46 20.22
CA PRO A 184 50.81 -35.87 20.55
C PRO A 184 51.29 -36.18 21.96
N SER A 185 50.52 -36.98 22.68
CA SER A 185 50.74 -37.42 24.05
C SER A 185 51.21 -38.86 24.10
N ASP A 186 51.83 -39.25 25.21
CA ASP A 186 52.22 -40.65 25.45
C ASP A 186 51.05 -41.62 25.60
N GLU A 187 49.85 -41.09 25.81
CA GLU A 187 48.59 -41.86 25.88
C GLU A 187 47.98 -42.13 24.50
N ASP A 188 48.44 -41.43 23.44
CA ASP A 188 47.90 -41.60 22.09
C ASP A 188 48.45 -42.85 21.41
N GLU A 189 47.58 -43.52 20.66
CA GLU A 189 47.97 -44.63 19.78
C GLU A 189 48.88 -44.16 18.64
N GLU A 190 49.67 -45.05 18.06
CA GLU A 190 50.66 -44.70 17.02
C GLU A 190 50.01 -43.98 15.82
N LEU A 191 48.84 -44.46 15.38
CA LEU A 191 48.08 -43.85 14.29
C LEU A 191 47.52 -42.47 14.67
N GLU A 192 47.04 -42.31 15.91
CA GLU A 192 46.55 -41.02 16.43
C GLU A 192 47.69 -40.00 16.48
N ARG A 193 48.90 -40.39 16.92
CA ARG A 193 50.06 -39.50 16.92
C ARG A 193 50.45 -39.05 15.53
N GLU A 194 50.46 -39.96 14.56
CA GLU A 194 50.79 -39.61 13.17
C GLU A 194 49.74 -38.67 12.57
N LEU A 195 48.45 -38.93 12.83
CA LEU A 195 47.37 -38.06 12.41
C LEU A 195 47.47 -36.65 13.02
N ILE A 196 47.77 -36.54 14.32
CA ILE A 196 48.02 -35.26 15.01
C ILE A 196 49.21 -34.51 14.35
N GLN A 197 50.28 -35.23 14.01
CA GLN A 197 51.45 -34.60 13.36
C GLN A 197 51.14 -34.11 11.95
N LEU A 198 50.42 -34.90 11.14
CA LEU A 198 50.04 -34.52 9.77
C LEU A 198 49.07 -33.34 9.72
N THR A 199 48.23 -33.17 10.75
CA THR A 199 47.24 -32.09 10.85
C THR A 199 47.73 -30.89 11.66
N ARG A 200 48.98 -30.90 12.15
CA ARG A 200 49.57 -29.79 12.92
C ARG A 200 49.62 -28.48 12.13
N GLY A 201 49.88 -28.59 10.82
CA GLY A 201 49.94 -27.43 9.92
C GLY A 201 48.57 -26.83 9.64
N GLY A 202 47.50 -27.62 9.76
CA GLY A 202 46.14 -27.19 9.42
C GLY A 202 46.00 -26.73 7.98
N ASP A 203 46.77 -27.30 7.04
CA ASP A 203 46.87 -26.88 5.64
C ASP A 203 46.48 -27.96 4.62
N LYS A 204 46.25 -29.19 5.08
CA LYS A 204 45.87 -30.33 4.25
C LYS A 204 44.40 -30.69 4.46
N ASP A 205 43.72 -31.01 3.36
CA ASP A 205 42.39 -31.62 3.44
C ASP A 205 42.48 -33.04 4.00
N LEU A 206 41.39 -33.51 4.60
CA LEU A 206 41.36 -34.82 5.25
C LEU A 206 41.66 -35.95 4.26
N ASP A 207 41.23 -35.86 3.01
CA ASP A 207 41.50 -36.85 1.98
C ASP A 207 43.01 -37.03 1.72
N THR A 208 43.74 -35.92 1.66
CA THR A 208 45.21 -35.90 1.55
C THR A 208 45.83 -36.53 2.79
N VAL A 209 45.37 -36.15 3.98
CA VAL A 209 45.86 -36.71 5.24
C VAL A 209 45.63 -38.23 5.30
N LEU A 210 44.44 -38.71 4.96
CA LEU A 210 44.10 -40.14 4.95
C LEU A 210 44.97 -40.93 3.97
N SER A 211 45.34 -40.34 2.82
CA SER A 211 46.20 -41.00 1.83
C SER A 211 47.66 -41.16 2.30
N GLU A 212 48.14 -40.29 3.19
CA GLU A 212 49.50 -40.33 3.74
C GLU A 212 49.64 -41.26 4.95
N LEU A 213 48.51 -41.63 5.59
CA LEU A 213 48.51 -42.49 6.77
C LEU A 213 48.78 -43.96 6.43
N PRO A 214 49.54 -44.69 7.27
CA PRO A 214 49.84 -46.11 7.09
C PRO A 214 48.71 -47.02 7.59
N ALA A 215 47.44 -46.67 7.34
CA ALA A 215 46.27 -47.42 7.79
C ALA A 215 45.15 -47.43 6.74
N ALA A 216 44.34 -48.50 6.69
CA ALA A 216 43.16 -48.56 5.82
C ALA A 216 42.23 -47.35 6.06
N ARG A 217 41.55 -46.90 5.00
CA ARG A 217 40.75 -45.66 5.04
C ARG A 217 39.74 -45.65 6.19
N PHE A 218 39.04 -46.77 6.39
CA PHE A 218 38.05 -46.90 7.46
C PHE A 218 38.68 -46.73 8.86
N THR A 219 39.77 -47.44 9.13
CA THR A 219 40.52 -47.33 10.41
C THR A 219 41.05 -45.92 10.65
N ALA A 220 41.55 -45.28 9.60
CA ALA A 220 41.99 -43.89 9.68
C ALA A 220 40.81 -42.94 9.98
N CYS A 221 39.62 -43.16 9.43
CA CYS A 221 38.42 -42.42 9.80
C CYS A 221 37.95 -42.66 11.24
N GLU A 222 38.05 -43.90 11.76
CA GLU A 222 37.79 -44.19 13.18
C GLU A 222 38.76 -43.39 14.09
N ALA A 223 40.05 -43.34 13.74
CA ALA A 223 41.03 -42.55 14.48
C ALA A 223 40.74 -41.03 14.42
N VAL A 224 40.31 -40.51 13.26
CA VAL A 224 39.87 -39.11 13.14
C VAL A 224 38.68 -38.85 14.04
N LEU A 225 37.66 -39.73 14.02
CA LEU A 225 36.47 -39.60 14.85
C LEU A 225 36.84 -39.59 16.34
N ALA A 226 37.67 -40.54 16.79
CA ALA A 226 38.12 -40.62 18.18
C ALA A 226 38.85 -39.34 18.63
N LEU A 227 39.73 -38.81 17.78
CA LEU A 227 40.46 -37.57 18.08
C LEU A 227 39.58 -36.33 18.04
N VAL A 228 38.55 -36.28 17.19
CA VAL A 228 37.54 -35.22 17.20
C VAL A 228 36.69 -35.31 18.49
N GLU A 229 36.26 -36.49 18.91
CA GLU A 229 35.52 -36.71 20.16
C GLU A 229 36.35 -36.33 21.40
N LYS A 230 37.67 -36.60 21.38
CA LYS A 230 38.64 -36.15 22.41
C LYS A 230 38.95 -34.65 22.35
N GLY A 231 38.51 -33.94 21.31
CA GLY A 231 38.84 -32.52 21.06
C GLY A 231 40.30 -32.28 20.66
N ALA A 232 41.04 -33.33 20.27
CA ALA A 232 42.43 -33.26 19.79
C ALA A 232 42.52 -32.85 18.31
N LEU A 233 41.44 -33.03 17.55
CA LEU A 233 41.26 -32.53 16.20
C LEU A 233 40.00 -31.67 16.10
N ARG A 234 40.04 -30.66 15.24
CA ARG A 234 38.87 -29.87 14.85
C ARG A 234 38.95 -29.48 13.39
N VAL A 235 37.81 -29.14 12.80
CA VAL A 235 37.79 -28.51 11.48
C VAL A 235 38.40 -27.10 11.58
N ALA A 236 39.06 -26.66 10.51
CA ALA A 236 39.55 -25.31 10.36
C ALA A 236 38.41 -24.29 10.49
N THR A 237 38.71 -23.16 11.12
CA THR A 237 37.79 -22.05 11.31
C THR A 237 37.73 -21.16 10.07
N SER A 238 36.69 -20.33 9.93
CA SER A 238 36.56 -19.41 8.81
C SER A 238 37.77 -18.46 8.61
N PRO A 239 38.40 -17.90 9.66
CA PRO A 239 39.66 -17.16 9.53
C PRO A 239 40.82 -18.00 9.01
N GLU A 240 40.94 -19.27 9.44
CA GLU A 240 41.99 -20.17 8.96
C GLU A 240 41.77 -20.52 7.48
N TYR A 241 40.53 -20.79 7.07
CA TYR A 241 40.19 -20.98 5.66
C TYR A 241 40.50 -19.74 4.80
N LEU A 242 40.30 -18.54 5.35
CA LEU A 242 40.67 -17.29 4.67
C LEU A 242 42.19 -17.21 4.47
N ASP A 243 42.99 -17.62 5.45
CA ASP A 243 44.45 -17.57 5.35
C ASP A 243 44.98 -18.67 4.41
N LEU A 244 44.45 -19.89 4.47
CA LEU A 244 44.75 -20.97 3.52
C LEU A 244 44.44 -20.58 2.09
N GLY A 245 43.30 -19.94 1.84
CA GLY A 245 42.96 -19.44 0.52
C GLY A 245 43.93 -18.35 0.04
N LYS A 246 44.39 -17.45 0.91
CA LYS A 246 45.41 -16.44 0.55
C LYS A 246 46.74 -17.08 0.21
N GLU A 247 47.15 -18.11 0.94
CA GLU A 247 48.36 -18.86 0.65
C GLU A 247 48.27 -19.60 -0.69
N ALA A 248 47.12 -20.21 -0.99
CA ALA A 248 46.85 -20.83 -2.27
C ALA A 248 46.88 -19.80 -3.42
N GLU A 249 46.28 -18.62 -3.24
CA GLU A 249 46.39 -17.50 -4.19
C GLU A 249 47.86 -17.10 -4.42
N ALA A 250 48.65 -16.99 -3.35
CA ALA A 250 50.07 -16.62 -3.43
C ALA A 250 50.91 -17.68 -4.16
N LYS A 251 50.53 -18.95 -4.06
CA LYS A 251 51.12 -20.08 -4.81
C LYS A 251 50.63 -20.16 -6.26
N GLY A 252 49.62 -19.37 -6.64
CA GLY A 252 49.01 -19.37 -7.97
C GLY A 252 47.94 -20.45 -8.16
N ASP A 253 47.61 -21.23 -7.13
CA ASP A 253 46.56 -22.24 -7.18
C ASP A 253 45.21 -21.60 -6.87
N LEU A 254 44.64 -20.97 -7.91
CA LEU A 254 43.35 -20.29 -7.81
C LEU A 254 42.19 -21.26 -7.56
N SER A 255 42.29 -22.52 -8.03
CA SER A 255 41.23 -23.50 -7.81
C SER A 255 41.16 -23.89 -6.34
N ALA A 256 42.30 -24.21 -5.73
CA ALA A 256 42.35 -24.51 -4.30
C ALA A 256 41.96 -23.30 -3.44
N ALA A 257 42.33 -22.08 -3.87
CA ALA A 257 41.92 -20.85 -3.17
C ALA A 257 40.40 -20.69 -3.15
N ALA A 258 39.72 -20.91 -4.29
CA ALA A 258 38.26 -20.85 -4.35
C ALA A 258 37.61 -21.87 -3.41
N ASP A 259 38.08 -23.11 -3.42
CA ASP A 259 37.59 -24.18 -2.55
C ASP A 259 37.73 -23.85 -1.07
N PHE A 260 38.86 -23.27 -0.64
CA PHE A 260 39.04 -22.86 0.76
C PHE A 260 38.09 -21.72 1.14
N TYR A 261 37.89 -20.74 0.27
CA TYR A 261 36.97 -19.65 0.55
C TYR A 261 35.50 -20.10 0.61
N GLU A 262 35.09 -21.01 -0.27
CA GLU A 262 33.75 -21.62 -0.24
C GLU A 262 33.51 -22.38 1.08
N ARG A 263 34.49 -23.16 1.55
CA ARG A 263 34.40 -23.87 2.84
C ARG A 263 34.30 -22.90 4.01
N GLY A 264 35.11 -21.84 4.03
CA GLY A 264 35.00 -20.79 5.06
C GLY A 264 33.60 -20.17 5.11
N LEU A 265 32.99 -19.92 3.95
CA LEU A 265 31.63 -19.36 3.85
C LEU A 265 30.54 -20.34 4.26
N HIS A 266 30.77 -21.65 4.12
CA HIS A 266 29.86 -22.67 4.62
C HIS A 266 29.67 -22.55 6.14
N TYR A 267 30.74 -22.26 6.88
CA TYR A 267 30.71 -22.09 8.34
C TYR A 267 30.30 -20.69 8.79
N GLU A 268 30.78 -19.64 8.11
CA GLU A 268 30.43 -18.25 8.41
C GLU A 268 29.83 -17.56 7.19
N ARG A 269 28.53 -17.78 6.99
CA ARG A 269 27.78 -17.17 5.90
C ARG A 269 27.86 -15.65 6.01
N GLY A 270 28.15 -14.99 4.89
CA GLY A 270 28.19 -13.54 4.83
C GLY A 270 29.48 -12.89 5.31
N ASN A 271 30.53 -13.66 5.66
CA ASN A 271 31.84 -13.11 5.94
C ASN A 271 32.35 -12.30 4.74
N ALA A 272 32.50 -10.99 4.91
CA ALA A 272 32.84 -10.08 3.81
C ALA A 272 34.22 -10.38 3.20
N GLY A 273 35.21 -10.71 4.03
CA GLY A 273 36.57 -10.98 3.56
C GLY A 273 36.64 -12.23 2.68
N LEU A 274 35.94 -13.29 3.08
CA LEU A 274 35.84 -14.53 2.30
C LEU A 274 35.05 -14.33 1.00
N ASN A 275 33.90 -13.65 1.05
CA ASN A 275 33.08 -13.38 -0.14
C ASN A 275 33.85 -12.57 -1.19
N GLU A 276 34.46 -11.45 -0.79
CA GLU A 276 35.19 -10.59 -1.72
C GLU A 276 36.35 -11.31 -2.41
N ARG A 277 37.05 -12.15 -1.65
CA ARG A 277 38.16 -12.97 -2.16
C ARG A 277 37.68 -14.10 -3.08
N LEU A 278 36.65 -14.84 -2.68
CA LEU A 278 36.06 -15.89 -3.50
C LEU A 278 35.59 -15.34 -4.85
N ILE A 279 34.83 -14.24 -4.83
CA ILE A 279 34.34 -13.58 -6.05
C ILE A 279 35.52 -13.18 -6.94
N ALA A 280 36.56 -12.55 -6.38
CA ALA A 280 37.73 -12.14 -7.15
C ALA A 280 38.48 -13.34 -7.78
N VAL A 281 38.60 -14.45 -7.05
CA VAL A 281 39.23 -15.67 -7.56
C VAL A 281 38.39 -16.34 -8.64
N LEU A 282 37.06 -16.44 -8.45
CA LEU A 282 36.15 -17.00 -9.46
C LEU A 282 36.17 -16.20 -10.76
N GLU A 283 36.25 -14.86 -10.68
CA GLU A 283 36.41 -14.00 -11.85
C GLU A 283 37.75 -14.21 -12.56
N LYS A 284 38.86 -14.35 -11.82
CA LYS A 284 40.17 -14.71 -12.40
C LYS A 284 40.16 -16.08 -13.08
N LEU A 285 39.36 -17.01 -12.57
CA LEU A 285 39.15 -18.35 -13.14
C LEU A 285 38.15 -18.36 -14.30
N GLU A 286 37.56 -17.22 -14.67
CA GLU A 286 36.50 -17.09 -15.68
C GLU A 286 35.24 -17.93 -15.38
N ARG A 287 35.03 -18.32 -14.11
CA ARG A 287 33.82 -19.03 -13.63
C ARG A 287 32.69 -18.03 -13.38
N ASN A 288 32.25 -17.35 -14.44
CA ASN A 288 31.33 -16.22 -14.38
C ASN A 288 29.98 -16.54 -13.71
N GLU A 289 29.40 -17.71 -13.98
CA GLU A 289 28.12 -18.14 -13.38
C GLU A 289 28.24 -18.34 -11.87
N ASP A 290 29.36 -18.92 -11.40
CA ASP A 290 29.61 -19.13 -9.98
C ASP A 290 29.91 -17.79 -9.28
N ALA A 291 30.72 -16.93 -9.91
CA ALA A 291 30.95 -15.58 -9.41
C ALA A 291 29.65 -14.76 -9.32
N ALA A 292 28.76 -14.87 -10.31
CA ALA A 292 27.45 -14.23 -10.28
C ALA A 292 26.56 -14.77 -9.15
N ARG A 293 26.60 -16.09 -8.89
CA ARG A 293 25.89 -16.75 -7.78
C ARG A 293 26.36 -16.21 -6.43
N GLU A 294 27.67 -16.19 -6.21
CA GLU A 294 28.25 -15.70 -4.95
C GLU A 294 27.99 -14.20 -4.75
N ARG A 295 28.10 -13.39 -5.81
CA ARG A 295 27.74 -11.97 -5.75
C ARG A 295 26.29 -11.74 -5.32
N LYS A 296 25.34 -12.59 -5.77
CA LYS A 296 23.93 -12.50 -5.33
C LYS A 296 23.78 -12.81 -3.84
N VAL A 297 24.42 -13.87 -3.35
CA VAL A 297 24.38 -14.27 -1.94
C VAL A 297 24.98 -13.17 -1.06
N TYR A 298 26.14 -12.65 -1.46
CA TYR A 298 26.81 -11.57 -0.75
C TYR A 298 25.97 -10.27 -0.76
N ALA A 299 25.35 -9.92 -1.89
CA ALA A 299 24.44 -8.79 -1.97
C ALA A 299 23.23 -8.93 -1.04
N GLY A 300 22.66 -10.14 -0.92
CA GLY A 300 21.59 -10.44 0.03
C GLY A 300 22.01 -10.17 1.47
N THR A 301 23.18 -10.68 1.87
CA THR A 301 23.77 -10.45 3.20
C THR A 301 23.94 -8.95 3.47
N LEU A 302 24.49 -8.19 2.51
CA LEU A 302 24.68 -6.75 2.66
C LEU A 302 23.35 -6.00 2.86
N LEU A 303 22.27 -6.42 2.19
CA LEU A 303 20.93 -5.84 2.40
C LEU A 303 20.36 -6.11 3.80
N GLU A 304 20.59 -7.30 4.35
CA GLU A 304 20.20 -7.65 5.72
C GLU A 304 20.92 -6.76 6.74
N HIS A 305 22.18 -6.42 6.48
CA HIS A 305 22.97 -5.49 7.29
C HIS A 305 22.68 -4.01 7.00
N GLY A 306 21.77 -3.71 6.06
CA GLY A 306 21.37 -2.34 5.70
C GLY A 306 22.29 -1.62 4.70
N ASP A 307 23.39 -2.25 4.28
CA ASP A 307 24.35 -1.68 3.32
C ASP A 307 23.84 -1.78 1.88
N THR A 308 22.94 -0.84 1.56
CA THR A 308 22.20 -0.83 0.30
C THR A 308 23.09 -0.46 -0.89
N GLU A 309 24.08 0.41 -0.69
CA GLU A 309 24.96 0.87 -1.77
C GLU A 309 25.85 -0.26 -2.28
N ARG A 310 26.52 -0.99 -1.37
CA ARG A 310 27.36 -2.13 -1.75
C ARG A 310 26.50 -3.27 -2.32
N ALA A 311 25.32 -3.52 -1.76
CA ALA A 311 24.41 -4.52 -2.31
C ALA A 311 24.01 -4.22 -3.76
N SER A 312 23.65 -2.97 -4.07
CA SER A 312 23.37 -2.53 -5.44
C SER A 312 24.55 -2.77 -6.38
N ALA A 313 25.78 -2.46 -5.92
CA ALA A 313 26.98 -2.70 -6.71
C ALA A 313 27.21 -4.19 -7.01
N GLN A 314 26.99 -5.06 -6.02
CA GLN A 314 27.12 -6.52 -6.17
C GLN A 314 26.08 -7.09 -7.15
N TYR A 315 24.81 -6.70 -7.05
CA TYR A 315 23.78 -7.11 -8.02
C TYR A 315 24.07 -6.59 -9.43
N ALA A 316 24.55 -5.35 -9.56
CA ALA A 316 24.93 -4.79 -10.85
C ALA A 316 26.10 -5.55 -11.50
N ALA A 317 27.08 -5.97 -10.70
CA ALA A 317 28.19 -6.81 -11.16
C ALA A 317 27.72 -8.23 -11.53
N ALA A 318 26.89 -8.87 -10.71
CA ALA A 318 26.29 -10.17 -11.01
C ALA A 318 25.52 -10.16 -12.33
N ALA A 319 24.75 -9.10 -12.60
CA ALA A 319 24.02 -8.91 -13.86
C ALA A 319 24.92 -8.78 -15.11
N ARG A 320 26.20 -8.44 -14.94
CA ARG A 320 27.18 -8.36 -16.03
C ARG A 320 27.84 -9.71 -16.29
N LEU A 321 28.08 -10.49 -15.23
CA LEU A 321 28.71 -11.81 -15.31
C LEU A 321 27.76 -12.88 -15.84
N ALA A 322 26.48 -12.81 -15.48
CA ALA A 322 25.43 -13.70 -15.97
C ALA A 322 24.31 -12.88 -16.67
N PRO A 323 24.49 -12.44 -17.93
CA PRO A 323 23.52 -11.59 -18.63
C PRO A 323 22.19 -12.28 -18.95
N SER A 324 22.14 -13.61 -18.90
CA SER A 324 20.95 -14.43 -19.09
C SER A 324 20.08 -14.55 -17.83
N ASP A 325 20.63 -14.26 -16.65
CA ASP A 325 19.91 -14.34 -15.38
C ASP A 325 19.17 -13.02 -15.09
N PRO A 326 17.82 -13.02 -15.02
CA PRO A 326 17.06 -11.81 -14.71
C PRO A 326 17.13 -11.41 -13.24
N LEU A 327 17.42 -12.34 -12.32
CA LEU A 327 17.30 -12.13 -10.89
C LEU A 327 18.15 -10.96 -10.36
N PRO A 328 19.43 -10.79 -10.76
CA PRO A 328 20.23 -9.64 -10.35
C PRO A 328 19.60 -8.30 -10.74
N LEU A 329 19.05 -8.20 -11.96
CA LEU A 329 18.40 -6.98 -12.45
C LEU A 329 17.06 -6.72 -11.74
N GLU A 330 16.28 -7.76 -11.45
CA GLU A 330 15.05 -7.65 -10.64
C GLU A 330 15.35 -7.05 -9.26
N ARG A 331 16.35 -7.60 -8.56
CA ARG A 331 16.73 -7.15 -7.22
C ARG A 331 17.34 -5.76 -7.24
N LEU A 332 18.20 -5.47 -8.21
CA LEU A 332 18.76 -4.13 -8.42
C LEU A 332 17.67 -3.09 -8.66
N LEU A 333 16.66 -3.40 -9.48
CA LEU A 333 15.55 -2.50 -9.77
C LEU A 333 14.72 -2.19 -8.52
N VAL A 334 14.42 -3.20 -7.70
CA VAL A 334 13.75 -3.03 -6.41
C VAL A 334 14.51 -2.04 -5.53
N ILE A 335 15.82 -2.25 -5.37
CA ILE A 335 16.66 -1.37 -4.54
C ILE A 335 16.65 0.06 -5.05
N GLN A 336 16.80 0.24 -6.36
CA GLN A 336 16.84 1.56 -6.99
C GLN A 336 15.52 2.33 -6.85
N ILE A 337 14.38 1.63 -6.84
CA ILE A 337 13.05 2.24 -6.68
C ILE A 337 12.74 2.53 -5.21
N GLU A 338 12.89 1.53 -4.34
CA GLU A 338 12.37 1.60 -2.97
C GLU A 338 13.34 2.27 -1.99
N ARG A 339 14.64 1.98 -2.12
CA ARG A 339 15.67 2.45 -1.18
C ARG A 339 16.41 3.68 -1.71
N GLU A 340 16.97 3.60 -2.92
CA GLU A 340 17.73 4.73 -3.51
C GLU A 340 16.82 5.83 -4.08
N LYS A 341 15.59 5.49 -4.48
CA LYS A 341 14.64 6.37 -5.18
C LYS A 341 15.27 7.06 -6.41
N SER A 342 16.18 6.37 -7.09
CA SER A 342 16.94 6.90 -8.21
C SER A 342 16.26 6.57 -9.54
N TYR A 343 15.53 7.56 -10.08
CA TYR A 343 14.79 7.41 -11.34
C TYR A 343 15.70 7.03 -12.52
N GLU A 344 16.84 7.72 -12.69
CA GLU A 344 17.72 7.51 -13.85
C GLU A 344 18.33 6.09 -13.85
N LYS A 345 18.78 5.61 -12.69
CA LYS A 345 19.30 4.25 -12.56
C LYS A 345 18.20 3.20 -12.79
N ALA A 346 17.04 3.40 -12.16
CA ALA A 346 15.90 2.49 -12.29
C ALA A 346 15.41 2.38 -13.74
N ARG A 347 15.39 3.49 -14.49
CA ARG A 347 15.02 3.51 -15.90
C ARG A 347 15.95 2.63 -16.75
N GLU A 348 17.26 2.74 -16.56
CA GLU A 348 18.25 1.96 -17.32
C GLU A 348 18.18 0.47 -16.96
N THR A 349 18.08 0.14 -15.67
CA THR A 349 17.92 -1.24 -15.20
C THR A 349 16.63 -1.86 -15.73
N ALA A 350 15.52 -1.11 -15.73
CA ALA A 350 14.23 -1.55 -16.26
C ALA A 350 14.31 -1.86 -17.76
N LYS A 351 14.98 -1.02 -18.54
CA LYS A 351 15.19 -1.27 -19.97
C LYS A 351 15.88 -2.62 -20.21
N ARG A 352 17.02 -2.85 -19.55
CA ARG A 352 17.77 -4.10 -19.65
C ARG A 352 16.96 -5.33 -19.21
N LEU A 353 16.18 -5.18 -18.14
CA LEU A 353 15.35 -6.25 -17.60
C LEU A 353 14.20 -6.62 -18.56
N VAL A 354 13.54 -5.63 -19.17
CA VAL A 354 12.49 -5.85 -20.18
C VAL A 354 13.05 -6.57 -21.40
N GLU A 355 14.17 -6.09 -21.95
CA GLU A 355 14.83 -6.73 -23.10
C GLU A 355 15.19 -8.19 -22.80
N LEU A 356 15.68 -8.48 -21.60
CA LEU A 356 15.99 -9.84 -21.17
C LEU A 356 14.73 -10.70 -21.06
N TYR A 357 13.68 -10.21 -20.40
CA TYR A 357 12.42 -10.96 -20.27
C TYR A 357 11.79 -11.31 -21.60
N LEU A 358 11.77 -10.37 -22.54
CA LEU A 358 11.25 -10.61 -23.89
C LEU A 358 12.06 -11.66 -24.62
N ARG A 359 13.40 -11.62 -24.51
CA ARG A 359 14.29 -12.62 -25.10
C ARG A 359 14.07 -14.03 -24.57
N ILE A 360 13.80 -14.18 -23.26
CA ILE A 360 13.53 -15.48 -22.63
C ILE A 360 12.05 -15.90 -22.66
N GLY A 361 11.19 -15.14 -23.36
CA GLY A 361 9.77 -15.46 -23.55
C GLY A 361 8.87 -15.15 -22.35
N LEU A 362 9.35 -14.38 -21.36
CA LEU A 362 8.59 -13.99 -20.16
C LEU A 362 7.87 -12.64 -20.35
N GLY A 363 7.03 -12.54 -21.38
CA GLY A 363 6.30 -11.31 -21.74
C GLY A 363 5.45 -10.71 -20.63
N ASP A 364 4.76 -11.55 -19.85
CA ASP A 364 3.92 -11.09 -18.72
C ASP A 364 4.74 -10.40 -17.62
N LYS A 365 5.98 -10.85 -17.39
CA LYS A 365 6.88 -10.15 -16.46
C LYS A 365 7.39 -8.85 -17.08
N ALA A 366 7.69 -8.83 -18.38
CA ALA A 366 8.17 -7.65 -19.09
C ALA A 366 7.19 -6.46 -18.99
N LYS A 367 5.90 -6.68 -19.25
CA LYS A 367 4.88 -5.61 -19.15
C LYS A 367 4.72 -5.06 -17.72
N GLY A 368 5.11 -5.83 -16.70
CA GLY A 368 5.10 -5.41 -15.30
C GLY A 368 6.29 -4.54 -14.86
N VAL A 369 7.36 -4.43 -15.66
CA VAL A 369 8.58 -3.73 -15.24
C VAL A 369 8.43 -2.21 -15.26
N TYR A 370 8.06 -1.62 -16.40
CA TYR A 370 7.96 -0.16 -16.54
C TYR A 370 6.92 0.50 -15.60
N PRO A 371 5.75 -0.10 -15.31
CA PRO A 371 4.81 0.41 -14.31
C PRO A 371 5.44 0.63 -12.93
N ARG A 372 6.40 -0.21 -12.53
CA ARG A 372 7.11 -0.06 -11.25
C ARG A 372 7.98 1.20 -11.22
N VAL A 373 8.65 1.52 -12.33
CA VAL A 373 9.46 2.75 -12.45
C VAL A 373 8.57 3.99 -12.57
N LEU A 374 7.43 3.86 -13.26
CA LEU A 374 6.42 4.93 -13.37
C LEU A 374 5.85 5.34 -12.00
N ALA A 375 5.93 4.52 -10.96
CA ALA A 375 5.59 4.93 -9.60
C ALA A 375 6.42 6.14 -9.10
N LEU A 376 7.67 6.28 -9.55
CA LEU A 376 8.51 7.44 -9.22
C LEU A 376 8.15 8.68 -10.06
N ARG A 377 7.83 8.48 -11.35
CA ARG A 377 7.45 9.54 -12.28
C ARG A 377 6.28 9.11 -13.18
N PRO A 378 5.03 9.28 -12.71
CA PRO A 378 3.86 8.75 -13.43
C PRO A 378 3.65 9.33 -14.82
N LYS A 379 4.17 10.54 -15.07
CA LYS A 379 4.05 11.29 -16.33
C LYS A 379 5.25 11.17 -17.26
N ASP A 380 6.16 10.23 -17.00
CA ASP A 380 7.30 10.05 -17.89
C ASP A 380 6.86 9.48 -19.24
N ARG A 381 7.02 10.29 -20.28
CA ARG A 381 6.60 9.96 -21.65
C ARG A 381 7.38 8.77 -22.20
N TRP A 382 8.71 8.75 -22.02
CA TRP A 382 9.56 7.71 -22.58
C TRP A 382 9.19 6.33 -22.04
N LEU A 383 8.97 6.20 -20.73
CA LEU A 383 8.56 4.94 -20.10
C LEU A 383 7.20 4.44 -20.58
N ARG A 384 6.23 5.33 -20.77
CA ARG A 384 4.90 4.97 -21.28
C ARG A 384 4.95 4.56 -22.74
N GLU A 385 5.73 5.24 -23.57
CA GLU A 385 5.97 4.82 -24.97
C GLU A 385 6.61 3.44 -25.02
N ARG A 386 7.64 3.18 -24.20
CA ARG A 386 8.28 1.86 -24.13
C ARG A 386 7.34 0.78 -23.62
N LEU A 387 6.47 1.08 -22.65
CA LEU A 387 5.42 0.17 -22.21
C LEU A 387 4.45 -0.17 -23.34
N ALA A 388 4.02 0.83 -24.12
CA ALA A 388 3.17 0.59 -25.29
C ALA A 388 3.88 -0.31 -26.32
N GLU A 389 5.17 -0.11 -26.57
CA GLU A 389 5.96 -0.94 -27.46
C GLU A 389 6.08 -2.40 -26.96
N VAL A 390 6.24 -2.61 -25.66
CA VAL A 390 6.18 -3.96 -25.07
C VAL A 390 4.83 -4.61 -25.34
N HIS A 391 3.72 -3.90 -25.18
CA HIS A 391 2.39 -4.43 -25.52
C HIS A 391 2.24 -4.77 -27.01
N VAL A 392 2.86 -3.99 -27.92
CA VAL A 392 2.89 -4.31 -29.35
C VAL A 392 3.64 -5.61 -29.61
N GLU A 393 4.81 -5.81 -29.01
CA GLU A 393 5.59 -7.05 -29.16
C GLU A 393 4.85 -8.28 -28.63
N LEU A 394 3.99 -8.10 -27.63
CA LEU A 394 3.12 -9.15 -27.08
C LEU A 394 1.81 -9.35 -27.86
N ASN A 395 1.60 -8.64 -28.97
CA ASN A 395 0.36 -8.62 -29.76
C ASN A 395 -0.89 -8.14 -28.97
N GLU A 396 -0.70 -7.39 -27.89
CA GLU A 396 -1.77 -6.78 -27.09
C GLU A 396 -2.14 -5.38 -27.66
N ASN A 397 -2.48 -5.35 -28.96
CA ASN A 397 -2.62 -4.12 -29.74
C ASN A 397 -3.64 -3.12 -29.19
N GLY A 398 -4.74 -3.60 -28.61
CA GLY A 398 -5.76 -2.73 -28.00
C GLY A 398 -5.21 -1.91 -26.83
N THR A 399 -4.39 -2.53 -25.96
CA THR A 399 -3.76 -1.86 -24.81
C THR A 399 -2.69 -0.88 -25.29
N ALA A 400 -1.85 -1.29 -26.25
CA ALA A 400 -0.85 -0.41 -26.84
C ALA A 400 -1.49 0.85 -27.48
N ALA A 401 -2.56 0.66 -28.26
CA ALA A 401 -3.30 1.75 -28.88
C ALA A 401 -3.91 2.71 -27.84
N ALA A 402 -4.41 2.18 -26.72
CA ALA A 402 -4.93 3.01 -25.62
C ALA A 402 -3.82 3.91 -25.02
N ILE A 403 -2.64 3.37 -24.73
CA ILE A 403 -1.51 4.13 -24.19
C ILE A 403 -1.07 5.23 -25.17
N PHE A 404 -0.94 4.92 -26.47
CA PHE A 404 -0.60 5.93 -27.47
C PHE A 404 -1.67 7.04 -27.60
N LYS A 405 -2.96 6.71 -27.45
CA LYS A 405 -4.05 7.71 -27.44
C LYS A 405 -3.97 8.62 -26.22
N GLU A 406 -3.69 8.08 -25.03
CA GLU A 406 -3.52 8.88 -23.81
C GLU A 406 -2.35 9.86 -23.96
N LEU A 407 -1.20 9.39 -24.46
CA LEU A 407 -0.04 10.23 -24.75
C LEU A 407 -0.39 11.32 -25.78
N ALA A 408 -1.10 10.98 -26.87
CA ALA A 408 -1.51 11.94 -27.87
C ALA A 408 -2.45 13.03 -27.29
N GLN A 409 -3.37 12.67 -26.40
CA GLN A 409 -4.25 13.63 -25.73
C GLN A 409 -3.48 14.59 -24.83
N GLU A 410 -2.42 14.13 -24.14
CA GLU A 410 -1.56 14.98 -23.35
C GLU A 410 -0.79 15.99 -24.23
N GLU A 411 -0.26 15.56 -25.39
CA GLU A 411 0.40 16.44 -26.36
C GLU A 411 -0.57 17.48 -26.97
N LEU A 412 -1.83 17.10 -27.23
CA LEU A 412 -2.87 18.03 -27.69
C LEU A 412 -3.21 19.11 -26.66
N LYS A 413 -3.09 18.81 -25.36
CA LYS A 413 -3.25 19.82 -24.29
C LYS A 413 -2.09 20.82 -24.29
N GLN A 414 -0.91 20.41 -24.75
CA GLN A 414 0.28 21.25 -24.88
C GLN A 414 0.38 21.98 -26.23
N ASP A 415 -0.65 21.88 -27.07
CA ASP A 415 -0.71 22.42 -28.45
C ASP A 415 0.36 21.84 -29.40
N ALA A 416 0.95 20.69 -29.05
CA ALA A 416 1.93 19.96 -29.87
C ALA A 416 1.22 19.02 -30.86
N THR A 417 0.58 19.59 -31.89
CA THR A 417 -0.27 18.86 -32.83
C THR A 417 0.46 17.82 -33.66
N GLU A 418 1.71 18.06 -34.06
CA GLU A 418 2.50 17.08 -34.84
C GLU A 418 2.88 15.85 -34.01
N ALA A 419 3.34 16.06 -32.77
CA ALA A 419 3.67 14.97 -31.85
C ALA A 419 2.43 14.11 -31.54
N ALA A 420 1.28 14.75 -31.32
CA ALA A 420 0.01 14.08 -31.14
C ALA A 420 -0.42 13.27 -32.37
N ALA A 421 -0.26 13.82 -33.58
CA ALA A 421 -0.57 13.11 -34.82
C ALA A 421 0.32 11.87 -35.00
N GLY A 422 1.62 11.97 -34.69
CA GLY A 422 2.53 10.83 -34.74
C GLY A 422 2.12 9.68 -33.81
N LEU A 423 1.70 10.00 -32.59
CA LEU A 423 1.21 9.02 -31.61
C LEU A 423 -0.15 8.41 -32.01
N LEU A 424 -1.08 9.24 -32.49
CA LEU A 424 -2.38 8.77 -32.99
C LEU A 424 -2.24 7.87 -34.21
N ARG A 425 -1.26 8.13 -35.09
CA ARG A 425 -0.98 7.26 -36.24
C ARG A 425 -0.63 5.85 -35.80
N ARG A 426 0.32 5.70 -34.88
CA ARG A 426 0.65 4.39 -34.28
C ARG A 426 -0.58 3.75 -33.62
N ALA A 427 -1.41 4.52 -32.93
CA ALA A 427 -2.61 4.00 -32.27
C ALA A 427 -3.68 3.49 -33.25
N VAL A 428 -3.88 4.16 -34.39
CA VAL A 428 -4.85 3.76 -35.43
C VAL A 428 -4.33 2.59 -36.25
N GLU A 429 -3.02 2.53 -36.52
CA GLU A 429 -2.38 1.35 -37.16
C GLU A 429 -2.60 0.07 -36.34
N LEU A 430 -2.52 0.17 -35.01
CA LEU A 430 -2.70 -0.96 -34.09
C LEU A 430 -4.18 -1.34 -33.85
N ALA A 431 -5.10 -0.37 -33.98
CA ALA A 431 -6.54 -0.55 -33.77
C ALA A 431 -7.36 0.14 -34.88
N PRO A 432 -7.41 -0.44 -36.09
CA PRO A 432 -8.08 0.16 -37.25
C PRO A 432 -9.58 0.38 -37.07
N GLU A 433 -10.21 -0.36 -36.16
CA GLU A 433 -11.62 -0.25 -35.82
C GLU A 433 -11.97 1.04 -35.05
N ASP A 434 -11.00 1.77 -34.50
CA ASP A 434 -11.27 3.04 -33.81
C ASP A 434 -11.52 4.19 -34.79
N SER A 435 -12.77 4.28 -35.25
CA SER A 435 -13.23 5.35 -36.12
C SER A 435 -13.07 6.76 -35.53
N LYS A 436 -13.08 6.89 -34.19
CA LYS A 436 -12.92 8.20 -33.52
C LYS A 436 -11.45 8.63 -33.54
N GLY A 437 -10.54 7.70 -33.27
CA GLY A 437 -9.10 7.92 -33.38
C GLY A 437 -8.69 8.30 -34.80
N ALA A 438 -9.21 7.57 -35.80
CA ALA A 438 -8.96 7.84 -37.21
C ALA A 438 -9.44 9.23 -37.65
N ALA A 439 -10.67 9.61 -37.28
CA ALA A 439 -11.21 10.95 -37.58
C ALA A 439 -10.39 12.07 -36.90
N LEU A 440 -9.92 11.85 -35.66
CA LEU A 440 -9.09 12.84 -34.97
C LEU A 440 -7.70 12.98 -35.62
N LEU A 441 -7.11 11.87 -36.08
CA LEU A 441 -5.86 11.90 -36.85
C LEU A 441 -6.03 12.69 -38.16
N GLU A 442 -7.11 12.45 -38.90
CA GLU A 442 -7.42 13.20 -40.13
C GLU A 442 -7.62 14.70 -39.86
N GLU A 443 -8.34 15.07 -38.79
CA GLU A 443 -8.50 16.48 -38.38
C GLU A 443 -7.14 17.15 -38.07
N LEU A 444 -6.18 16.41 -37.51
CA LEU A 444 -4.84 16.91 -37.18
C LEU A 444 -3.94 17.02 -38.42
N GLU A 445 -3.93 16.01 -39.29
CA GLU A 445 -3.10 15.97 -40.51
C GLU A 445 -3.56 17.00 -41.55
N THR A 446 -4.87 17.24 -41.66
CA THR A 446 -5.44 18.26 -42.55
C THR A 446 -5.29 19.70 -42.01
N GLY A 447 -4.76 19.87 -40.79
CA GLY A 447 -4.64 21.16 -40.11
C GLY A 447 -5.98 21.80 -39.71
N GLN A 448 -7.10 21.11 -39.96
CA GLN A 448 -8.44 21.63 -39.69
C GLN A 448 -8.79 21.62 -38.21
N TYR A 449 -8.06 20.87 -37.38
CA TYR A 449 -8.28 20.76 -35.94
C TYR A 449 -8.41 22.13 -35.24
N LYS A 450 -7.50 23.08 -35.50
CA LYS A 450 -7.55 24.42 -34.88
C LYS A 450 -8.78 25.22 -35.35
N ALA A 451 -9.14 25.11 -36.62
CA ALA A 451 -10.29 25.81 -37.21
C ALA A 451 -11.63 25.23 -36.70
N LEU A 452 -11.77 23.90 -36.67
CA LEU A 452 -12.94 23.20 -36.17
C LEU A 452 -13.14 23.43 -34.67
N ARG A 453 -12.06 23.40 -33.87
CA ARG A 453 -12.11 23.72 -32.44
C ARG A 453 -12.58 25.16 -32.18
N ARG A 454 -12.11 26.13 -32.98
CA ARG A 454 -12.56 27.52 -32.90
C ARG A 454 -14.04 27.65 -33.26
N ARG A 455 -14.48 26.98 -34.34
CA ARG A 455 -15.88 27.00 -34.78
C ARG A 455 -16.82 26.38 -33.74
N ARG A 456 -16.45 25.24 -33.15
CA ARG A 456 -17.21 24.59 -32.05
C ARG A 456 -17.32 25.51 -30.83
N ARG A 457 -16.23 26.20 -30.44
CA ARG A 457 -16.26 27.20 -29.35
C ARG A 457 -17.18 28.38 -29.63
N VAL A 458 -17.09 28.96 -30.83
CA VAL A 458 -17.93 30.10 -31.24
C VAL A 458 -19.41 29.69 -31.25
N PHE A 459 -19.73 28.51 -31.77
CA PHE A 459 -21.09 27.99 -31.79
C PHE A 459 -21.64 27.76 -30.37
N ALA A 460 -20.84 27.16 -29.48
CA ALA A 460 -21.23 26.97 -28.08
C ALA A 460 -21.52 28.30 -27.35
N LEU A 461 -20.67 29.32 -27.57
CA LEU A 461 -20.88 30.65 -27.02
C LEU A 461 -22.12 31.34 -27.59
N ALA A 462 -22.38 31.19 -28.90
CA ALA A 462 -23.58 31.72 -29.54
C ALA A 462 -24.87 31.07 -29.01
N MET A 463 -24.86 29.75 -28.83
CA MET A 463 -25.97 29.00 -28.26
C MET A 463 -26.23 29.38 -26.80
N PHE A 464 -25.18 29.53 -26.00
CA PHE A 464 -25.30 30.06 -24.64
C PHE A 464 -25.91 31.47 -24.63
N GLY A 465 -25.49 32.34 -25.55
CA GLY A 465 -26.07 33.67 -25.74
C GLY A 465 -27.56 33.64 -26.09
N LEU A 466 -28.00 32.74 -26.97
CA LEU A 466 -29.41 32.58 -27.34
C LEU A 466 -30.27 32.10 -26.17
N ILE A 467 -29.78 31.14 -25.38
CA ILE A 467 -30.47 30.65 -24.18
C ILE A 467 -30.62 31.78 -23.16
N ALA A 468 -29.56 32.55 -22.92
CA ALA A 468 -29.58 33.68 -22.01
C ALA A 468 -30.55 34.78 -22.47
N LEU A 469 -30.61 35.06 -23.78
CA LEU A 469 -31.57 36.01 -24.36
C LEU A 469 -33.02 35.53 -24.16
N GLY A 470 -33.30 34.25 -24.40
CA GLY A 470 -34.63 33.67 -24.22
C GLY A 470 -35.12 33.73 -22.76
N LEU A 471 -34.24 33.40 -21.80
CA LEU A 471 -34.54 33.51 -20.37
C LEU A 471 -34.78 34.98 -19.95
N SER A 472 -34.00 35.91 -20.49
CA SER A 472 -34.16 37.35 -20.22
C SER A 472 -35.50 37.89 -20.75
N ALA A 473 -35.90 37.47 -21.95
CA ALA A 473 -37.18 37.87 -22.54
C ALA A 473 -38.38 37.29 -21.75
N ALA A 474 -38.30 36.02 -21.34
CA ALA A 474 -39.31 35.38 -20.50
C ALA A 474 -39.46 36.08 -19.15
N TRP A 475 -38.34 36.44 -18.50
CA TRP A 475 -38.35 37.23 -17.26
C TRP A 475 -38.98 38.62 -17.47
N GLY A 476 -38.68 39.28 -18.59
CA GLY A 476 -39.31 40.57 -18.94
C GLY A 476 -40.82 40.51 -19.09
N VAL A 477 -41.36 39.46 -19.74
CA VAL A 477 -42.81 39.25 -19.84
C VAL A 477 -43.44 39.01 -18.47
N TYR A 478 -42.79 38.18 -17.65
CA TYR A 478 -43.22 37.89 -16.29
C TYR A 478 -43.24 39.14 -15.39
N GLU A 479 -42.24 40.02 -15.52
CA GLU A 479 -42.19 41.32 -14.84
C GLU A 479 -43.35 42.24 -15.24
N VAL A 480 -43.64 42.34 -16.54
CA VAL A 480 -44.76 43.16 -17.05
C VAL A 480 -46.11 42.65 -16.52
N GLN A 481 -46.31 41.34 -16.47
CA GLN A 481 -47.51 40.74 -15.88
C GLN A 481 -47.63 41.07 -14.39
N GLY A 482 -46.52 41.02 -13.65
CA GLY A 482 -46.47 41.44 -12.25
C GLY A 482 -46.85 42.91 -12.06
N LEU A 483 -46.32 43.81 -12.89
CA LEU A 483 -46.64 45.24 -12.83
C LEU A 483 -48.13 45.52 -13.13
N ILE A 484 -48.72 44.82 -14.11
CA ILE A 484 -50.14 44.93 -14.43
C ILE A 484 -50.99 44.43 -13.25
N ALA A 485 -50.62 43.30 -12.65
CA ALA A 485 -51.33 42.76 -11.49
C ALA A 485 -51.26 43.72 -10.29
N LEU A 486 -50.07 44.28 -10.01
CA LEU A 486 -49.89 45.25 -8.93
C LEU A 486 -50.72 46.52 -9.17
N ARG A 487 -50.76 47.03 -10.41
CA ARG A 487 -51.58 48.21 -10.74
C ARG A 487 -53.07 47.96 -10.50
N ARG A 488 -53.58 46.80 -10.89
CA ARG A 488 -55.00 46.45 -10.64
C ARG A 488 -55.27 46.34 -9.14
N ALA A 489 -54.34 45.74 -8.41
CA ALA A 489 -54.42 45.62 -6.97
C ALA A 489 -54.39 47.00 -6.27
N SER A 490 -53.54 47.92 -6.71
CA SER A 490 -53.50 49.27 -6.13
C SER A 490 -54.77 50.07 -6.43
N GLU A 491 -55.35 49.96 -7.64
CA GLU A 491 -56.64 50.57 -7.97
C GLU A 491 -57.79 50.02 -7.08
N GLN A 492 -57.77 48.72 -6.77
CA GLN A 492 -58.72 48.10 -5.86
C GLN A 492 -58.50 48.54 -4.41
N ALA A 493 -57.24 48.60 -3.96
CA ALA A 493 -56.84 49.06 -2.64
C ALA A 493 -57.27 50.51 -2.36
N VAL A 494 -57.12 51.42 -3.33
CA VAL A 494 -57.61 52.80 -3.19
C VAL A 494 -59.12 52.83 -3.03
N ARG A 495 -59.87 51.98 -3.75
CA ARG A 495 -61.34 51.93 -3.63
C ARG A 495 -61.81 51.38 -2.29
N SER A 496 -61.08 50.44 -1.68
CA SER A 496 -61.44 49.88 -0.37
C SER A 496 -61.23 50.88 0.77
N LEU A 497 -60.20 51.72 0.69
CA LEU A 497 -59.92 52.78 1.67
C LEU A 497 -61.09 53.76 1.85
N TYR A 498 -61.86 54.06 0.79
CA TYR A 498 -62.97 55.02 0.85
C TYR A 498 -64.33 54.41 1.23
N ARG A 499 -64.48 53.08 1.25
CA ARG A 499 -65.80 52.42 1.37
C ARG A 499 -66.06 51.69 2.68
N HIS A 500 -65.02 51.32 3.43
CA HIS A 500 -65.16 50.48 4.63
C HIS A 500 -64.37 51.03 5.83
N GLU A 501 -64.90 50.86 7.05
CA GLU A 501 -64.17 51.16 8.30
C GLU A 501 -62.88 50.31 8.44
N GLU A 502 -62.82 49.14 7.78
CA GLU A 502 -61.63 48.27 7.68
C GLU A 502 -60.89 48.39 6.34
N GLY A 503 -61.06 49.51 5.62
CA GLY A 503 -60.61 49.70 4.23
C GLY A 503 -59.11 49.51 3.98
N ALA A 504 -58.28 49.74 5.00
CA ALA A 504 -56.83 49.58 4.91
C ALA A 504 -56.38 48.11 5.03
N LEU A 505 -57.10 47.27 5.76
CA LEU A 505 -56.80 45.83 5.86
C LEU A 505 -57.10 45.12 4.54
N THR A 506 -58.25 45.43 3.95
CA THR A 506 -58.63 44.93 2.61
C THR A 506 -57.71 45.45 1.51
N ALA A 507 -57.21 46.69 1.63
CA ALA A 507 -56.21 47.23 0.71
C ALA A 507 -54.89 46.44 0.73
N VAL A 508 -54.45 46.02 1.91
CA VAL A 508 -53.22 45.24 2.11
C VAL A 508 -53.37 43.83 1.55
N GLU A 509 -54.47 43.14 1.84
CA GLU A 509 -54.73 41.78 1.33
C GLU A 509 -54.66 41.72 -0.21
N VAL A 510 -55.23 42.71 -0.89
CA VAL A 510 -55.25 42.76 -2.35
C VAL A 510 -53.84 43.00 -2.93
N ILE A 511 -53.04 43.85 -2.29
CA ILE A 511 -51.65 44.11 -2.71
C ILE A 511 -50.74 42.92 -2.36
N GLU A 512 -50.97 42.25 -1.23
CA GLU A 512 -50.25 41.02 -0.83
C GLU A 512 -50.48 39.90 -1.83
N ALA A 513 -51.73 39.67 -2.26
CA ALA A 513 -52.05 38.67 -3.28
C ALA A 513 -51.35 38.95 -4.61
N ALA A 514 -51.26 40.21 -5.05
CA ALA A 514 -50.56 40.58 -6.27
C ALA A 514 -49.03 40.41 -6.16
N ARG A 515 -48.47 40.67 -4.98
CA ARG A 515 -47.04 40.46 -4.69
C ARG A 515 -46.66 38.98 -4.74
N GLU A 516 -47.47 38.13 -4.13
CA GLU A 516 -47.24 36.69 -4.01
C GLU A 516 -47.45 35.94 -5.33
N GLY A 517 -48.30 36.47 -6.22
CA GLY A 517 -48.47 35.93 -7.57
C GLY A 517 -47.24 36.11 -8.48
N TYR A 518 -46.33 37.04 -8.16
CA TYR A 518 -45.16 37.36 -8.98
C TYR A 518 -43.87 37.54 -8.17
N PRO A 519 -43.38 36.50 -7.47
CA PRO A 519 -42.14 36.58 -6.68
C PRO A 519 -40.93 36.97 -7.55
N HIS A 520 -39.95 37.63 -6.93
CA HIS A 520 -38.70 38.08 -7.55
C HIS A 520 -38.82 39.09 -8.72
N THR A 521 -39.97 39.77 -8.81
CA THR A 521 -40.19 40.89 -9.73
C THR A 521 -39.98 42.25 -9.03
N ARG A 522 -39.77 43.33 -9.79
CA ARG A 522 -39.81 44.69 -9.24
C ARG A 522 -41.22 45.06 -8.79
N ALA A 523 -42.25 44.56 -9.48
CA ALA A 523 -43.63 44.66 -9.02
C ALA A 523 -43.82 44.13 -7.59
N SER A 524 -43.22 42.99 -7.27
CA SER A 524 -43.26 42.42 -5.91
C SER A 524 -42.50 43.30 -4.89
N ALA A 525 -41.42 43.96 -5.29
CA ALA A 525 -40.72 44.92 -4.43
C ALA A 525 -41.59 46.17 -4.16
N TRP A 526 -42.20 46.77 -5.18
CA TRP A 526 -43.10 47.92 -5.02
C TRP A 526 -44.36 47.59 -4.22
N GLY A 527 -44.91 46.37 -4.37
CA GLY A 527 -46.03 45.91 -3.55
C GLY A 527 -45.70 45.90 -2.06
N ARG A 528 -44.47 45.52 -1.67
CA ARG A 528 -44.00 45.61 -0.28
C ARG A 528 -43.99 47.04 0.23
N GLU A 529 -43.45 47.97 -0.54
CA GLU A 529 -43.41 49.40 -0.17
C GLU A 529 -44.81 49.98 0.05
N LEU A 530 -45.78 49.61 -0.82
CA LEU A 530 -47.17 50.03 -0.68
C LEU A 530 -47.82 49.49 0.61
N ILE A 531 -47.57 48.23 0.98
CA ILE A 531 -48.10 47.64 2.21
C ILE A 531 -47.53 48.34 3.45
N VAL A 532 -46.24 48.68 3.45
CA VAL A 532 -45.63 49.45 4.54
C VAL A 532 -46.26 50.84 4.65
N GLY A 533 -46.48 51.53 3.52
CA GLY A 533 -47.21 52.79 3.48
C GLY A 533 -48.63 52.70 4.06
N LEU A 534 -49.37 51.65 3.68
CA LEU A 534 -50.71 51.38 4.18
C LEU A 534 -50.73 51.06 5.68
N SER A 535 -49.70 50.39 6.21
CA SER A 535 -49.58 50.12 7.64
C SER A 535 -49.40 51.40 8.46
N SER A 536 -48.64 52.38 7.95
CA SER A 536 -48.51 53.70 8.57
C SER A 536 -49.85 54.44 8.61
N HIS A 537 -50.60 54.41 7.50
CA HIS A 537 -51.92 55.03 7.43
C HIS A 537 -52.93 54.35 8.38
N TYR A 538 -52.92 53.01 8.43
CA TYR A 538 -53.75 52.26 9.37
C TYR A 538 -53.42 52.60 10.83
N ALA A 539 -52.14 52.73 11.17
CA ALA A 539 -51.70 53.12 12.51
C ALA A 539 -52.25 54.49 12.94
N GLU A 540 -52.22 55.47 12.03
CA GLU A 540 -52.76 56.81 12.25
C GLU A 540 -54.28 56.78 12.48
N VAL A 541 -55.02 56.08 11.60
CA VAL A 541 -56.47 55.91 11.73
C VAL A 541 -56.85 55.18 13.03
N ALA A 542 -56.07 54.15 13.41
CA ALA A 542 -56.28 53.38 14.63
C ALA A 542 -56.11 54.23 15.90
N ARG A 543 -55.14 55.14 15.93
CA ARG A 543 -54.93 56.06 17.06
C ARG A 543 -56.09 57.03 17.27
N GLU A 544 -56.64 57.55 16.19
CA GLU A 544 -57.78 58.46 16.25
C GLU A 544 -59.12 57.76 16.56
N ALA A 545 -59.14 56.42 16.57
CA ALA A 545 -60.39 55.65 16.69
C ALA A 545 -61.18 56.01 17.96
N GLY A 546 -60.50 56.25 19.08
CA GLY A 546 -61.14 56.68 20.34
C GLY A 546 -61.83 58.05 20.23
N GLN A 547 -61.26 58.99 19.49
CA GLN A 547 -61.83 60.34 19.31
C GLN A 547 -63.08 60.33 18.42
N ARG A 548 -63.21 59.33 17.56
CA ARG A 548 -64.37 59.14 16.67
C ARG A 548 -65.58 58.51 17.37
N VAL A 549 -65.44 58.08 18.63
CA VAL A 549 -66.57 57.64 19.46
C VAL A 549 -67.37 58.86 19.91
N VAL A 550 -68.26 59.33 19.05
CA VAL A 550 -69.19 60.43 19.33
C VAL A 550 -70.49 59.87 19.92
N PRO A 551 -71.01 60.42 21.02
CA PRO A 551 -72.37 60.12 21.46
C PRO A 551 -73.37 60.67 20.43
N ILE A 552 -73.84 59.82 19.52
CA ILE A 552 -74.76 60.19 18.43
C ILE A 552 -76.08 60.75 19.02
N GLY A 553 -76.71 61.73 18.36
CA GLY A 553 -78.05 62.24 18.71
C GLY A 553 -79.12 61.13 18.80
N ALA A 554 -80.25 61.46 19.45
CA ALA A 554 -81.29 60.52 19.91
C ALA A 554 -81.46 59.24 19.04
N PRO A 555 -81.12 58.04 19.55
CA PRO A 555 -81.26 56.80 18.81
C PRO A 555 -82.75 56.39 18.67
N GLU A 556 -83.10 55.69 17.60
CA GLU A 556 -84.48 55.18 17.36
C GLU A 556 -84.94 54.14 18.41
N LEU A 557 -84.00 53.48 19.10
CA LEU A 557 -84.25 52.65 20.28
C LEU A 557 -83.25 52.98 21.40
N THR A 558 -83.70 53.71 22.42
CA THR A 558 -82.91 53.99 23.64
C THR A 558 -83.07 52.90 24.69
N LEU A 559 -82.01 52.60 25.43
CA LEU A 559 -82.04 51.72 26.60
C LEU A 559 -82.11 52.52 27.92
N PRO A 560 -82.85 52.05 28.94
CA PRO A 560 -82.81 52.62 30.29
C PRO A 560 -81.39 52.59 30.88
N ALA A 561 -81.10 53.50 31.82
CA ALA A 561 -79.78 53.62 32.44
C ALA A 561 -79.25 52.29 33.03
N GLU A 562 -80.09 51.54 33.75
CA GLU A 562 -79.72 50.26 34.34
C GLU A 562 -79.31 49.21 33.29
N GLN A 563 -79.97 49.21 32.12
CA GLN A 563 -79.64 48.26 31.04
C GLN A 563 -78.34 48.65 30.33
N VAL A 564 -78.09 49.95 30.14
CA VAL A 564 -76.82 50.45 29.58
C VAL A 564 -75.67 50.11 30.52
N GLU A 565 -75.80 50.40 31.81
CA GLU A 565 -74.77 50.08 32.81
C GLU A 565 -74.56 48.56 32.95
N ALA A 566 -75.64 47.75 32.90
CA ALA A 566 -75.52 46.29 32.93
C ALA A 566 -74.79 45.74 31.69
N GLN A 567 -75.09 46.27 30.50
CA GLN A 567 -74.43 45.86 29.26
C GLN A 567 -72.95 46.29 29.23
N LEU A 568 -72.64 47.52 29.67
CA LEU A 568 -71.26 48.01 29.78
C LEU A 568 -70.47 47.24 30.81
N ARG A 569 -71.04 46.99 32.00
CA ARG A 569 -70.42 46.16 33.03
C ARG A 569 -70.16 44.75 32.50
N HIS A 570 -71.13 44.11 31.85
CA HIS A 570 -70.93 42.78 31.27
C HIS A 570 -69.90 42.76 30.13
N ALA A 571 -69.79 43.83 29.33
CA ALA A 571 -68.83 43.90 28.23
C ALA A 571 -67.40 44.22 28.69
N LEU A 572 -67.24 45.12 29.67
CA LEU A 572 -65.94 45.62 30.15
C LEU A 572 -65.39 44.82 31.34
N ASP A 573 -66.25 44.39 32.26
CA ASP A 573 -65.90 43.75 33.54
C ASP A 573 -66.95 42.68 33.95
N PRO A 574 -67.03 41.56 33.19
CA PRO A 574 -67.99 40.49 33.48
C PRO A 574 -67.69 39.82 34.82
N LYS A 575 -68.72 39.47 35.59
CA LYS A 575 -68.58 38.87 36.93
C LYS A 575 -67.79 37.55 36.95
N ASP A 576 -67.94 36.74 35.90
CA ASP A 576 -67.35 35.40 35.79
C ASP A 576 -66.36 35.29 34.62
N GLY A 577 -65.55 36.32 34.37
CA GLY A 577 -64.58 36.28 33.27
C GLY A 577 -63.50 37.35 33.31
N THR A 578 -62.55 37.25 32.38
CA THR A 578 -61.44 38.20 32.21
C THR A 578 -61.94 39.57 31.75
N LYS A 579 -61.34 40.64 32.27
CA LYS A 579 -61.69 42.03 31.91
C LYS A 579 -61.28 42.33 30.47
N LEU A 580 -61.98 43.25 29.81
CA LEU A 580 -61.71 43.55 28.40
C LEU A 580 -60.28 44.09 28.17
N ASN A 581 -59.76 44.91 29.08
CA ASN A 581 -58.38 45.40 29.02
C ASN A 581 -57.35 44.27 29.19
N GLU A 582 -57.59 43.34 30.12
CA GLU A 582 -56.70 42.19 30.33
C GLU A 582 -56.67 41.25 29.12
N LEU A 583 -57.79 41.10 28.39
CA LEU A 583 -57.82 40.34 27.13
C LEU A 583 -57.01 41.02 26.02
N ILE A 584 -57.04 42.36 25.96
CA ILE A 584 -56.19 43.13 25.04
C ILE A 584 -54.72 42.96 25.43
N ASP A 585 -54.38 43.10 26.72
CA ASP A 585 -53.02 42.90 27.23
C ASP A 585 -52.50 41.47 26.93
N GLN A 586 -53.36 40.46 27.07
CA GLN A 586 -53.02 39.07 26.70
C GLN A 586 -52.74 38.93 25.20
N ALA A 587 -53.54 39.55 24.33
CA ALA A 587 -53.30 39.53 22.89
C ALA A 587 -52.00 40.26 22.52
N GLU A 588 -51.73 41.40 23.15
CA GLU A 588 -50.48 42.14 22.95
C GLU A 588 -49.25 41.37 23.45
N ALA A 589 -49.35 40.67 24.58
CA ALA A 589 -48.31 39.78 25.07
C ALA A 589 -48.03 38.62 24.09
N LYS A 590 -49.07 38.09 23.42
CA LYS A 590 -48.90 37.12 22.32
C LYS A 590 -48.18 37.74 21.13
N LEU A 591 -48.50 38.98 20.76
CA LEU A 591 -47.80 39.71 19.69
C LEU A 591 -46.33 39.96 20.03
N ASP A 592 -46.03 40.38 21.26
CA ASP A 592 -44.66 40.57 21.74
C ASP A 592 -43.88 39.24 21.82
N GLY A 593 -44.57 38.15 22.15
CA GLY A 593 -44.10 36.78 22.05
C GLY A 593 -43.99 36.22 20.62
N LYS A 594 -44.23 37.05 19.59
CA LYS A 594 -44.20 36.71 18.15
C LYS A 594 -45.22 35.66 17.71
N ASP A 595 -46.36 35.56 18.39
CA ASP A 595 -47.49 34.69 18.06
C ASP A 595 -48.72 35.50 17.59
N PRO A 596 -48.72 36.01 16.34
CA PRO A 596 -49.82 36.81 15.80
C PRO A 596 -51.10 36.00 15.60
N ALA A 597 -51.01 34.69 15.37
CA ALA A 597 -52.17 33.84 15.15
C ALA A 597 -52.98 33.69 16.45
N ALA A 598 -52.32 33.42 17.58
CA ALA A 598 -52.98 33.38 18.87
C ALA A 598 -53.53 34.74 19.28
N ALA A 599 -52.79 35.83 19.04
CA ALA A 599 -53.26 37.19 19.29
C ALA A 599 -54.52 37.52 18.48
N ARG A 600 -54.50 37.25 17.16
CA ARG A 600 -55.64 37.48 16.26
C ARG A 600 -56.87 36.70 16.72
N LYS A 601 -56.69 35.47 17.20
CA LYS A 601 -57.78 34.63 17.73
C LYS A 601 -58.44 35.29 18.94
N ILE A 602 -57.65 35.70 19.95
CA ILE A 602 -58.15 36.40 21.14
C ILE A 602 -58.90 37.69 20.74
N LEU A 603 -58.30 38.49 19.86
CA LEU A 603 -58.88 39.76 19.42
C LEU A 603 -60.19 39.54 18.64
N ALA A 604 -60.26 38.55 17.76
CA ALA A 604 -61.44 38.25 16.92
C ALA A 604 -62.59 37.63 17.71
N GLU A 605 -62.31 36.62 18.55
CA GLU A 605 -63.33 35.79 19.18
C GLU A 605 -63.81 36.37 20.53
N GLU A 606 -62.93 37.07 21.26
CA GLU A 606 -63.24 37.51 22.62
C GLU A 606 -63.32 39.03 22.77
N VAL A 607 -62.36 39.79 22.22
CA VAL A 607 -62.29 41.25 22.41
C VAL A 607 -63.29 41.98 21.52
N ARG A 608 -63.26 41.73 20.21
CA ARG A 608 -64.11 42.44 19.24
C ARG A 608 -65.61 42.33 19.55
N PRO A 609 -66.20 41.15 19.82
CA PRO A 609 -67.64 41.05 20.11
C PRO A 609 -68.06 41.73 21.42
N ARG A 610 -67.13 41.88 22.37
CA ARG A 610 -67.38 42.62 23.62
C ARG A 610 -67.27 44.12 23.41
N LEU A 611 -66.27 44.57 22.66
CA LEU A 611 -66.08 45.97 22.31
C LEU A 611 -67.25 46.50 21.47
N ASP A 612 -67.74 45.73 20.50
CA ASP A 612 -68.92 46.07 19.69
C ASP A 612 -70.19 46.22 20.55
N ARG A 613 -70.39 45.33 21.52
CA ARG A 613 -71.50 45.42 22.49
C ARG A 613 -71.37 46.65 23.40
N ALA A 614 -70.16 46.98 23.85
CA ALA A 614 -69.92 48.19 24.64
C ALA A 614 -70.21 49.46 23.81
N LEU A 615 -69.76 49.51 22.56
CA LEU A 615 -70.04 50.62 21.65
C LEU A 615 -71.54 50.75 21.34
N ASP A 616 -72.25 49.65 21.12
CA ASP A 616 -73.71 49.65 20.91
C ASP A 616 -74.47 50.13 22.15
N ALA A 617 -74.08 49.67 23.36
CA ALA A 617 -74.66 50.13 24.62
C ALA A 617 -74.45 51.64 24.84
N LEU A 618 -73.24 52.16 24.56
CA LEU A 618 -72.95 53.60 24.61
C LEU A 618 -73.81 54.39 23.61
N ARG A 619 -73.95 53.89 22.37
CA ARG A 619 -74.77 54.55 21.34
C ARG A 619 -76.25 54.64 21.74
N ARG A 620 -76.79 53.62 22.42
CA ARG A 620 -78.22 53.53 22.82
C ARG A 620 -78.57 54.26 24.11
N ALA A 621 -77.60 54.89 24.78
CA ALA A 621 -77.85 55.60 26.03
C ALA A 621 -78.74 56.85 25.86
N THR A 622 -79.74 57.02 26.74
CA THR A 622 -80.59 58.22 26.77
C THR A 622 -79.81 59.48 27.14
N PRO A 623 -80.30 60.69 26.81
CA PRO A 623 -79.66 61.94 27.23
C PRO A 623 -79.45 62.07 28.74
N ASN A 624 -80.31 61.48 29.58
CA ASN A 624 -80.16 61.49 31.03
C ASN A 624 -79.09 60.50 31.50
N THR A 625 -79.02 59.31 30.89
CA THR A 625 -77.97 58.32 31.15
C THR A 625 -76.58 58.88 30.83
N ARG A 626 -76.47 59.68 29.77
CA ARG A 626 -75.19 60.30 29.36
C ARG A 626 -74.61 61.30 30.36
N LYS A 627 -75.44 61.83 31.26
CA LYS A 627 -75.02 62.76 32.33
C LYS A 627 -74.55 62.03 33.60
N LEU A 628 -74.66 60.71 33.64
CA LEU A 628 -74.20 59.93 34.78
C LEU A 628 -72.67 59.84 34.77
N THR A 629 -72.06 60.04 35.95
CA THR A 629 -70.61 59.90 36.13
C THR A 629 -70.14 58.49 35.76
N SER A 630 -70.93 57.45 36.04
CA SER A 630 -70.66 56.06 35.63
C SER A 630 -70.53 55.92 34.12
N TYR A 631 -71.42 56.55 33.36
CA TYR A 631 -71.40 56.54 31.90
C TYR A 631 -70.17 57.26 31.33
N GLU A 632 -69.80 58.42 31.88
CA GLU A 632 -68.61 59.16 31.44
C GLU A 632 -67.32 58.35 31.66
N ILE A 633 -67.23 57.64 32.78
CA ILE A 633 -66.10 56.74 33.10
C ILE A 633 -66.04 55.58 32.10
N ASP A 634 -67.16 54.91 31.84
CA ASP A 634 -67.19 53.77 30.89
C ASP A 634 -66.94 54.22 29.44
N LEU A 635 -67.43 55.40 29.05
CA LEU A 635 -67.14 56.01 27.75
C LEU A 635 -65.65 56.32 27.60
N ALA A 636 -65.01 56.91 28.61
CA ALA A 636 -63.58 57.15 28.61
C ALA A 636 -62.79 55.84 28.49
N ARG A 637 -63.19 54.80 29.24
CA ARG A 637 -62.56 53.48 29.17
C ARG A 637 -62.66 52.85 27.78
N VAL A 638 -63.81 52.94 27.11
CA VAL A 638 -63.95 52.44 25.73
C VAL A 638 -63.12 53.26 24.74
N ARG A 639 -63.01 54.58 24.93
CA ARG A 639 -62.15 55.44 24.11
C ARG A 639 -60.67 55.11 24.24
N ASP A 640 -60.21 54.69 25.41
CA ASP A 640 -58.83 54.26 25.65
C ASP A 640 -58.54 52.89 25.05
N LEU A 641 -59.48 51.94 25.15
CA LEU A 641 -59.29 50.55 24.70
C LEU A 641 -59.38 50.40 23.17
N LEU A 642 -60.12 51.28 22.49
CA LEU A 642 -60.36 51.15 21.06
C LEU A 642 -59.09 51.33 20.20
N PRO A 643 -58.22 52.33 20.43
CA PRO A 643 -56.92 52.43 19.76
C PRO A 643 -56.00 51.24 20.02
N ALA A 644 -55.95 50.74 21.26
CA ALA A 644 -55.13 49.58 21.62
C ALA A 644 -55.57 48.32 20.88
N PHE A 645 -56.89 48.07 20.84
CA PHE A 645 -57.47 46.99 20.05
C PHE A 645 -57.16 47.11 18.56
N GLN A 646 -57.35 48.29 17.95
CA GLN A 646 -57.13 48.49 16.51
C GLN A 646 -55.66 48.29 16.12
N LEU A 647 -54.72 48.82 16.90
CA LEU A 647 -53.28 48.62 16.63
C LEU A 647 -52.86 47.15 16.79
N ALA A 648 -53.34 46.48 17.85
CA ALA A 648 -53.09 45.05 18.05
C ALA A 648 -53.73 44.19 16.94
N TRP A 649 -54.93 44.56 16.48
CA TRP A 649 -55.63 43.88 15.38
C TRP A 649 -54.88 44.02 14.06
N GLY A 650 -54.39 45.22 13.74
CA GLY A 650 -53.52 45.43 12.59
C GLY A 650 -52.25 44.61 12.67
N GLU A 651 -51.49 44.69 13.77
CA GLU A 651 -50.23 43.95 13.91
C GLU A 651 -50.40 42.42 13.81
N ALA A 652 -51.55 41.91 14.26
CA ALA A 652 -51.91 40.50 14.17
C ALA A 652 -52.37 40.08 12.75
N THR A 653 -52.81 41.02 11.93
CA THR A 653 -53.41 40.74 10.61
C THR A 653 -52.44 40.96 9.45
N PHE A 654 -51.57 41.98 9.51
CA PHE A 654 -50.58 42.22 8.47
C PHE A 654 -49.53 41.09 8.45
N THR A 655 -49.21 40.56 7.27
CA THR A 655 -48.25 39.45 7.16
C THR A 655 -46.81 39.92 6.97
N LEU A 656 -46.62 41.09 6.34
CA LEU A 656 -45.31 41.66 6.06
C LEU A 656 -44.57 42.11 7.35
N PRO A 657 -43.33 41.64 7.63
CA PRO A 657 -42.58 42.00 8.84
C PRO A 657 -42.42 43.50 9.05
N GLU A 658 -42.05 44.25 8.00
CA GLU A 658 -41.80 45.70 8.07
C GLU A 658 -43.10 46.48 8.40
N ALA A 659 -44.24 45.98 7.94
CA ALA A 659 -45.55 46.55 8.25
C ALA A 659 -45.97 46.26 9.70
N ARG A 660 -45.69 45.04 10.19
CA ARG A 660 -45.93 44.68 11.60
C ARG A 660 -45.05 45.50 12.55
N GLU A 661 -43.79 45.74 12.20
CA GLU A 661 -42.91 46.61 12.99
C GLU A 661 -43.45 48.04 13.07
N THR A 662 -43.99 48.58 11.97
CA THR A 662 -44.64 49.89 11.95
C THR A 662 -45.81 49.95 12.93
N LEU A 663 -46.67 48.92 12.95
CA LEU A 663 -47.82 48.84 13.85
C LEU A 663 -47.43 48.59 15.30
N ARG A 664 -46.39 47.78 15.53
CA ARG A 664 -45.84 47.54 16.87
C ARG A 664 -45.24 48.81 17.47
N ALA A 665 -44.48 49.58 16.68
CA ALA A 665 -43.97 50.89 17.08
C ALA A 665 -45.13 51.85 17.40
N ALA A 666 -46.20 51.80 16.61
CA ALA A 666 -47.36 52.63 16.85
C ALA A 666 -48.08 52.28 18.16
N ARG A 667 -48.21 50.98 18.47
CA ARG A 667 -48.77 50.46 19.73
C ARG A 667 -47.93 50.83 20.93
N ALA A 668 -46.60 50.69 20.84
CA ALA A 668 -45.70 51.08 21.91
C ALA A 668 -45.80 52.58 22.25
N GLN A 669 -45.89 53.44 21.23
CA GLN A 669 -46.12 54.88 21.42
C GLN A 669 -47.47 55.19 22.09
N LEU A 670 -48.55 54.48 21.70
CA LEU A 670 -49.86 54.63 22.35
C LEU A 670 -49.78 54.32 23.85
N HIS A 671 -49.08 53.25 24.24
CA HIS A 671 -48.87 52.91 25.65
C HIS A 671 -48.10 54.00 26.42
N VAL A 672 -47.10 54.62 25.78
CA VAL A 672 -46.36 55.75 26.38
C VAL A 672 -47.30 56.94 26.62
N GLU A 673 -48.14 57.28 25.65
CA GLU A 673 -49.12 58.37 25.74
C GLU A 673 -50.16 58.10 26.83
N GLN A 674 -50.76 56.91 26.87
CA GLN A 674 -51.76 56.52 27.86
C GLN A 674 -51.20 56.43 29.29
N ASN A 675 -49.92 56.05 29.45
CA ASN A 675 -49.25 56.04 30.75
C ASN A 675 -48.90 57.46 31.24
N ALA A 676 -48.59 58.38 30.33
CA ALA A 676 -48.33 59.78 30.66
C ALA A 676 -49.61 60.51 31.14
N GLU A 677 -50.78 60.22 30.54
CA GLU A 677 -52.07 60.79 30.95
C GLU A 677 -52.56 60.26 32.33
N LYS A 678 -52.15 59.05 32.73
CA LYS A 678 -52.57 58.39 33.99
C LYS A 678 -51.74 58.77 35.23
N GLY A 679 -50.77 59.67 35.12
CA GLY A 679 -50.02 60.19 36.28
C GLY A 679 -49.16 59.17 37.02
N VAL A 680 -48.78 58.05 36.37
CA VAL A 680 -47.83 57.07 36.93
C VAL A 680 -46.44 57.39 36.38
N GLY A 681 -45.60 58.02 37.19
CA GLY A 681 -44.20 58.25 36.88
C GLY A 681 -43.45 56.94 36.74
N VAL A 682 -42.96 56.64 35.54
CA VAL A 682 -41.93 55.62 35.31
C VAL A 682 -40.66 56.33 34.82
N ALA A 683 -39.57 56.14 35.56
CA ALA A 683 -38.25 56.69 35.30
C ALA A 683 -37.66 56.17 33.96
N PRO A 684 -36.82 56.97 33.28
CA PRO A 684 -36.19 56.54 32.04
C PRO A 684 -35.07 55.54 32.34
N THR A 685 -35.07 54.38 31.67
CA THR A 685 -33.84 53.61 31.43
C THR A 685 -33.34 53.94 30.02
N PRO A 686 -32.02 54.19 29.84
CA PRO A 686 -31.50 54.79 28.63
C PRO A 686 -31.24 53.73 27.56
N GLY A 687 -31.68 53.99 26.32
CA GLY A 687 -31.19 53.25 25.16
C GLY A 687 -32.16 53.14 24.01
N ALA A 688 -32.44 54.24 23.31
CA ALA A 688 -32.65 54.26 21.85
C ALA A 688 -32.87 55.71 21.39
N THR A 689 -31.86 56.27 20.72
CA THR A 689 -31.94 57.55 20.02
C THR A 689 -32.77 57.38 18.74
N PRO A 690 -33.68 58.32 18.40
CA PRO A 690 -34.53 58.24 17.21
C PRO A 690 -33.78 58.71 15.95
N PRO A 691 -34.10 58.22 14.73
CA PRO A 691 -33.65 58.88 13.52
C PRO A 691 -34.65 59.96 13.11
N ALA A 692 -34.20 61.21 13.17
CA ALA A 692 -34.81 62.33 12.48
C ALA A 692 -34.40 62.32 11.00
N LYS A 693 -35.37 62.66 10.13
CA LYS A 693 -35.19 62.95 8.71
C LYS A 693 -34.37 64.23 8.52
N THR A 694 -33.58 64.23 7.43
CA THR A 694 -33.24 65.35 6.49
C THR A 694 -32.70 66.66 7.11
N GLU A 695 -31.59 67.25 6.68
CA GLU A 695 -31.12 67.49 5.32
C GLU A 695 -29.79 68.28 5.39
N ALA A 696 -29.04 68.24 4.28
CA ALA A 696 -28.16 69.29 3.75
C ALA A 696 -26.77 69.61 4.38
N GLY A 697 -25.80 69.72 3.47
CA GLY A 697 -24.69 70.69 3.52
C GLY A 697 -23.40 70.16 4.16
N GLU A 698 -22.44 69.70 3.37
CA GLU A 698 -21.30 70.51 2.88
C GLU A 698 -20.35 71.03 3.98
N GLY A 699 -19.05 70.80 3.76
CA GLY A 699 -18.06 71.80 4.17
C GLY A 699 -17.07 71.40 5.26
N ALA A 700 -16.11 70.57 4.87
CA ALA A 700 -14.68 70.91 4.91
C ALA A 700 -13.96 71.28 6.25
N LYS A 701 -12.80 70.61 6.38
CA LYS A 701 -11.48 71.09 6.83
C LYS A 701 -11.06 70.96 8.31
N THR A 702 -9.90 70.30 8.43
CA THR A 702 -8.71 70.60 9.29
C THR A 702 -8.90 70.47 10.79
N GLY A 703 -7.97 69.95 11.59
CA GLY A 703 -6.60 69.46 11.42
C GLY A 703 -6.23 68.85 12.79
N GLU A 704 -5.57 67.70 12.83
CA GLU A 704 -4.11 67.57 12.89
C GLU A 704 -3.54 67.62 14.32
N ASN A 705 -2.58 66.72 14.56
CA ASN A 705 -1.64 66.56 15.67
C ASN A 705 -2.10 65.70 16.86
N GLY A 706 -1.30 64.73 17.33
CA GLY A 706 0.06 64.33 16.98
C GLY A 706 0.37 63.00 17.68
N LYS A 707 0.98 62.02 17.01
CA LYS A 707 2.43 61.86 16.73
C LYS A 707 3.22 61.28 17.92
N THR A 708 3.72 60.06 17.71
CA THR A 708 5.15 59.67 17.78
C THR A 708 5.30 58.43 16.87
N ALA A 709 5.93 58.40 15.67
CA ALA A 709 7.19 58.93 15.11
C ALA A 709 8.42 58.03 15.41
N THR A 710 8.78 57.09 14.50
CA THR A 710 9.92 57.13 13.51
C THR A 710 11.32 56.76 14.08
N PRO A 711 12.43 56.72 13.30
CA PRO A 711 12.65 56.31 11.88
C PRO A 711 13.96 55.49 11.65
N ALA A 712 14.15 54.93 10.45
CA ALA A 712 15.44 54.89 9.71
C ALA A 712 15.15 54.43 8.25
N LYS A 713 15.70 54.94 7.15
CA LYS A 713 17.02 55.50 6.87
C LYS A 713 17.01 56.48 5.69
N THR A 714 18.06 57.29 5.71
CA THR A 714 18.43 58.52 5.00
C THR A 714 18.95 58.35 3.56
N ARG A 715 18.93 59.47 2.81
CA ARG A 715 19.72 59.68 1.58
C ARG A 715 20.43 61.05 1.64
N ARG A 716 21.69 61.07 1.17
CA ARG A 716 22.49 62.22 0.62
C ARG A 716 22.95 63.30 1.62
N LYS A 717 24.04 64.05 1.42
CA LYS A 717 25.12 64.19 0.41
C LYS A 717 26.11 65.21 1.02
N ARG A 718 27.41 65.11 0.70
CA ARG A 718 28.21 66.30 0.36
C ARG A 718 29.51 65.89 -0.34
N THR A 719 30.02 66.87 -1.08
CA THR A 719 30.94 66.86 -2.22
C THR A 719 32.40 66.69 -1.87
N GLY A 720 33.13 66.06 -2.79
CA GLY A 720 34.58 65.91 -2.93
C GLY A 720 34.80 65.10 -4.19
#